data_AF-A2DC96-F1
#
_entry.id   AF-A2DC96-F1
#
_cell.length_a   1.000
_cell.length_b   1.000
_cell.length_c   1.000
_cell.angle_alpha   90.00
_cell.angle_beta   90.00
_cell.angle_gamma   90.00
#
_symmetry.space_group_name_H-M   'P 1'
#
loop_
_entity.id
_entity.type
_entity.pdbx_description
1 polymer ?
#
loop_
_entity_poly.entity_id
_entity_poly.type
_entity_poly.pdbx_seq_one_letter_code
_entity_poly.pdbx_strand_id
1 'polypeptide(L)'
;MREAAFRWWNALISPDRDASSVPEIQEELEMSVIWSNISPLLHSLFCTEPNKGSYWQSIVEQLKQILNINEIPDPLVNFPDFVVFLYKYQTDLKLDTMDKCINHINQFCKDNYSQFFLRHFICVVSDPSLTIRVFNYLQIHQNPKWIKFITENGSIERIIDLFITFLEQNPDSNKSHSNSQDNLELADLLTSLVLQAGPEITLAEGIFSSLYARLLKLIKYSSNEDSISFFRCIVQLNQCWLPNATQEDALSRISSLVASTTQSPIVRSLVLKYSYQQVGKYIKADQFIEILMKQALNSVYEMQILHDTALQSSEEALLTTMRFFTRKMTTSKIYMRLSASFLADVLIKLGHNDEAIKWFKLYANGLFCFVKLATIKNKYLHRVLQLLTILSEDTFSIIPWAKQCIESAASACSQSFANVEFLSNFFQIKKVSNVENFQNLYKRLSSSTSKLKTFPFKSTSSTLIESGSYRQKVKLPYDVEDVCVCGTLRNIGIHPTAYSYVYSDLQKNNVDQQRCIFELEDFIDYAQEFLDSLHVSKDSKQYPLPSQYSTTNKILAAGCRSLLLDYDTQISEYQISIVNDFVRIACELVGAVTQHQHVFVNIKMLQRNMINEVNSSQNFFRLRRQRTKIDNKCQQLTKLPHINLSDIRQQVTEIKSRLGNNPFSLQQSDLEYQLQKYFSAHPSPERYDVSAVKDLICGNVAEFLQKIFMHENYIYNKLKLNFDPIHQILVVALIRNSFDSAYISAGTSQLDLCSFSKQNQLFLSKAPLVLKIPTQKLKLNTKTMKKASKFATLGALVNRKPITISDVQWYNNPIDITRIILTAIKSLPSLCDVDNLSQSEISALLLGVIAKDPPANVVSVAAFLDRYYQLLPSLEMSNAVDRFRDAVNLLIDMKEVKEEQMERDNEMGSLNEIGLSLLKAAEQAEE
;
A
#
# COMPACT_ATOMS: atom_id res chain seq x y z
N MET A 1 51.69 -0.94 22.70
CA MET A 1 51.01 0.38 22.83
C MET A 1 51.52 1.35 21.78
N ARG A 2 52.82 1.65 21.73
CA ARG A 2 53.42 2.57 20.74
C ARG A 2 53.11 2.23 19.28
N GLU A 3 53.32 0.98 18.88
CA GLU A 3 53.00 0.52 17.52
C GLU A 3 51.50 0.64 17.19
N ALA A 4 50.61 0.37 18.15
CA ALA A 4 49.17 0.54 17.97
C ALA A 4 48.76 2.02 17.82
N ALA A 5 49.39 2.92 18.59
CA ALA A 5 49.18 4.36 18.48
C ALA A 5 49.65 4.89 17.11
N PHE A 6 50.76 4.37 16.59
CA PHE A 6 51.27 4.76 15.28
C PHE A 6 50.35 4.27 14.15
N ARG A 7 49.90 3.01 14.22
CA ARG A 7 48.90 2.47 13.29
C ARG A 7 47.60 3.25 13.29
N TRP A 8 47.12 3.63 14.48
CA TRP A 8 45.94 4.47 14.64
C TRP A 8 46.13 5.84 13.99
N TRP A 9 47.23 6.54 14.30
CA TRP A 9 47.51 7.87 13.77
C TRP A 9 47.69 7.86 12.24
N ASN A 10 48.49 6.94 11.72
CA ASN A 10 48.76 6.85 10.28
C ASN A 10 47.50 6.52 9.47
N ALA A 11 46.61 5.69 10.03
CA ALA A 11 45.32 5.39 9.41
C ALA A 11 44.38 6.61 9.32
N LEU A 12 44.54 7.62 10.19
CA LEU A 12 43.78 8.87 10.12
C LEU A 12 44.29 9.82 9.02
N ILE A 13 45.55 9.69 8.62
CA ILE A 13 46.19 10.53 7.60
C ILE A 13 45.97 9.97 6.20
N SER A 14 46.28 8.69 5.99
CA SER A 14 46.04 8.01 4.72
C SER A 14 45.92 6.51 4.90
N PRO A 15 44.88 5.86 4.33
CA PRO A 15 44.69 4.41 4.43
C PRO A 15 45.80 3.60 3.72
N ASP A 16 46.55 4.22 2.82
CA ASP A 16 47.62 3.59 2.05
C ASP A 16 49.02 3.76 2.67
N ARG A 17 49.14 4.52 3.78
CA ARG A 17 50.43 4.74 4.46
C ARG A 17 50.83 3.49 5.25
N ASP A 18 52.12 3.18 5.30
CA ASP A 18 52.62 2.07 6.12
C ASP A 18 52.21 2.28 7.58
N ALA A 19 51.33 1.40 8.07
CA ALA A 19 50.68 1.53 9.35
C ALA A 19 51.69 1.58 10.51
N SER A 20 52.88 0.99 10.37
CA SER A 20 53.88 0.93 11.45
C SER A 20 54.94 2.03 11.38
N SER A 21 54.86 2.94 10.40
CA SER A 21 55.81 4.06 10.26
C SER A 21 55.74 5.05 11.43
N VAL A 22 56.87 5.70 11.73
CA VAL A 22 56.95 6.70 12.81
C VAL A 22 56.08 7.91 12.43
N PRO A 23 55.15 8.35 13.29
CA PRO A 23 54.29 9.50 13.02
C PRO A 23 55.09 10.77 12.79
N GLU A 24 54.70 11.53 11.78
CA GLU A 24 55.26 12.84 11.46
C GLU A 24 54.23 13.94 11.73
N ILE A 25 54.70 15.11 12.16
CA ILE A 25 53.87 16.31 12.30
C ILE A 25 53.31 16.67 10.92
N GLN A 26 51.99 16.82 10.84
CA GLN A 26 51.31 17.23 9.60
C GLN A 26 51.12 18.75 9.54
N GLU A 27 50.78 19.28 8.37
CA GLU A 27 50.50 20.71 8.23
C GLU A 27 49.21 21.12 8.95
N GLU A 28 49.08 22.40 9.35
CA GLU A 28 47.93 22.89 10.13
C GLU A 28 46.56 22.59 9.48
N LEU A 29 46.49 22.71 8.15
CA LEU A 29 45.27 22.42 7.38
C LEU A 29 44.91 20.92 7.46
N GLU A 30 45.91 20.04 7.38
CA GLU A 30 45.73 18.59 7.51
C GLU A 30 45.38 18.21 8.95
N MET A 31 46.00 18.88 9.92
CA MET A 31 45.73 18.72 11.35
C MET A 31 44.28 19.06 11.70
N SER A 32 43.68 20.07 11.07
CA SER A 32 42.26 20.39 11.27
C SER A 32 41.35 19.20 10.95
N VAL A 33 41.62 18.51 9.83
CA VAL A 33 40.90 17.31 9.42
C VAL A 33 41.17 16.17 10.40
N ILE A 34 42.41 15.97 10.82
CA ILE A 34 42.78 14.95 11.80
C ILE A 34 42.06 15.19 13.13
N TRP A 35 41.97 16.43 13.61
CA TRP A 35 41.27 16.76 14.85
C TRP A 35 39.78 16.48 14.77
N SER A 36 39.11 16.70 13.63
CA SER A 36 37.70 16.34 13.48
C SER A 36 37.45 14.84 13.70
N ASN A 37 38.44 13.98 13.44
CA ASN A 37 38.35 12.54 13.65
C ASN A 37 38.77 12.11 15.08
N ILE A 38 39.75 12.79 15.67
CA ILE A 38 40.28 12.47 17.01
C ILE A 38 39.38 13.05 18.10
N SER A 39 39.11 14.36 18.04
CA SER A 39 38.41 15.12 19.05
C SER A 39 37.76 16.37 18.43
N PRO A 40 36.45 16.34 18.19
CA PRO A 40 35.71 17.52 17.73
C PRO A 40 35.80 18.70 18.70
N LEU A 41 36.11 18.42 19.97
CA LEU A 41 36.45 19.42 20.97
C LEU A 41 37.69 20.22 20.57
N LEU A 42 38.80 19.54 20.28
CA LEU A 42 40.01 20.21 19.79
C LEU A 42 39.74 20.90 18.44
N HIS A 43 39.09 20.21 17.50
CA HIS A 43 38.79 20.80 16.19
C HIS A 43 38.04 22.15 16.31
N SER A 44 37.00 22.21 17.14
CA SER A 44 36.18 23.41 17.33
C SER A 44 36.92 24.58 17.98
N LEU A 45 37.95 24.31 18.80
CA LEU A 45 38.73 25.33 19.49
C LEU A 45 39.82 25.96 18.59
N PHE A 46 40.25 25.27 17.52
CA PHE A 46 41.46 25.63 16.78
C PHE A 46 41.26 26.10 15.33
N CYS A 47 40.03 26.17 14.82
CA CYS A 47 39.74 26.59 13.44
C CYS A 47 40.12 28.06 13.08
N THR A 48 40.83 28.83 13.92
CA THR A 48 41.04 30.27 13.68
C THR A 48 42.42 30.87 14.02
N GLU A 49 43.43 30.11 14.45
CA GLU A 49 44.76 30.70 14.77
C GLU A 49 45.78 30.56 13.62
N PRO A 50 46.34 31.65 13.08
CA PRO A 50 47.18 31.64 11.88
C PRO A 50 48.71 31.46 12.12
N ASN A 51 49.16 31.07 13.32
CA ASN A 51 50.60 31.06 13.64
C ASN A 51 51.12 29.71 14.18
N LYS A 52 52.03 29.08 13.43
CA LYS A 52 52.58 27.72 13.67
C LYS A 52 53.20 27.48 15.05
N GLY A 53 53.85 28.50 15.62
CA GLY A 53 54.49 28.39 16.93
C GLY A 53 53.52 28.43 18.11
N SER A 54 52.45 29.24 18.00
CA SER A 54 51.41 29.30 19.03
C SER A 54 50.43 28.14 18.91
N TYR A 55 50.20 27.62 17.71
CA TYR A 55 49.24 26.53 17.47
C TYR A 55 49.42 25.33 18.40
N TRP A 56 50.62 24.73 18.41
CA TRP A 56 50.90 23.53 19.20
C TRP A 56 50.98 23.80 20.70
N GLN A 57 51.42 25.00 21.10
CA GLN A 57 51.39 25.43 22.50
C GLN A 57 49.95 25.56 22.99
N SER A 58 49.08 26.21 22.21
CA SER A 58 47.65 26.32 22.50
C SER A 58 46.97 24.94 22.56
N ILE A 59 47.31 24.00 21.66
CA ILE A 59 46.84 22.59 21.71
C ILE A 59 47.22 21.94 23.03
N VAL A 60 48.48 22.05 23.43
CA VAL A 60 48.97 21.47 24.68
C VAL A 60 48.26 22.11 25.88
N GLU A 61 48.09 23.43 25.92
CA GLU A 61 47.37 24.12 27.00
C GLU A 61 45.91 23.66 27.11
N GLN A 62 45.20 23.52 25.99
CA GLN A 62 43.84 23.01 25.99
C GLN A 62 43.78 21.55 26.46
N LEU A 63 44.69 20.70 26.01
CA LEU A 63 44.78 19.31 26.47
C LEU A 63 45.04 19.23 27.98
N LYS A 64 45.89 20.11 28.53
CA LYS A 64 46.12 20.20 29.98
C LYS A 64 44.82 20.54 30.70
N GLN A 65 44.03 21.47 30.17
CA GLN A 65 42.75 21.86 30.76
C GLN A 65 41.69 20.75 30.65
N ILE A 66 41.56 20.09 29.50
CA ILE A 66 40.57 19.03 29.25
C ILE A 66 40.86 17.80 30.13
N LEU A 67 42.12 17.36 30.16
CA LEU A 67 42.51 16.14 30.86
C LEU A 67 42.86 16.39 32.33
N ASN A 68 43.03 17.64 32.74
CA ASN A 68 43.54 18.05 34.06
C ASN A 68 44.91 17.41 34.38
N ILE A 69 45.82 17.42 33.39
CA ILE A 69 47.17 16.83 33.46
C ILE A 69 48.19 17.90 33.09
N ASN A 70 49.23 18.10 33.91
CA ASN A 70 50.26 19.12 33.64
C ASN A 70 51.40 18.64 32.73
N GLU A 71 51.63 17.33 32.66
CA GLU A 71 52.71 16.70 31.90
C GLU A 71 52.19 16.16 30.57
N ILE A 72 52.36 16.94 29.51
CA ILE A 72 52.03 16.55 28.13
C ILE A 72 53.32 16.65 27.31
N PRO A 73 53.70 15.61 26.55
CA PRO A 73 54.87 15.66 25.67
C PRO A 73 54.75 16.82 24.69
N ASP A 74 55.82 17.61 24.52
CA ASP A 74 55.81 18.71 23.55
C ASP A 74 55.84 18.13 22.12
N PRO A 75 54.80 18.37 21.31
CA PRO A 75 54.70 17.84 19.95
C PRO A 75 55.84 18.33 19.04
N LEU A 76 56.44 19.50 19.30
CA LEU A 76 57.56 20.02 18.51
C LEU A 76 58.90 19.36 18.87
N VAL A 77 59.01 18.79 20.08
CA VAL A 77 60.24 18.14 20.57
C VAL A 77 60.20 16.63 20.33
N ASN A 78 59.06 15.98 20.58
CA ASN A 78 58.92 14.53 20.42
C ASN A 78 57.47 14.16 20.05
N PHE A 79 57.15 14.36 18.76
CA PHE A 79 55.84 14.04 18.22
C PHE A 79 55.41 12.58 18.37
N PRO A 80 56.29 11.57 18.19
CA PRO A 80 55.90 10.17 18.40
C PRO A 80 55.36 9.89 19.81
N ASP A 81 55.95 10.47 20.86
CA ASP A 81 55.46 10.29 22.22
C ASP A 81 54.18 11.10 22.50
N PHE A 82 54.03 12.25 21.85
CA PHE A 82 52.75 12.98 21.85
C PHE A 82 51.61 12.17 21.20
N VAL A 83 51.87 11.46 20.10
CA VAL A 83 50.88 10.56 19.48
C VAL A 83 50.51 9.40 20.41
N VAL A 84 51.49 8.82 21.12
CA VAL A 84 51.21 7.78 22.13
C VAL A 84 50.36 8.34 23.26
N PHE A 85 50.62 9.58 23.70
CA PHE A 85 49.80 10.28 24.68
C PHE A 85 48.35 10.45 24.20
N LEU A 86 48.13 10.97 22.99
CA LEU A 86 46.79 11.13 22.42
C LEU A 86 46.04 9.80 22.31
N TYR A 87 46.71 8.74 21.85
CA TYR A 87 46.11 7.42 21.75
C TYR A 87 45.69 6.87 23.12
N LYS A 88 46.48 7.13 24.17
CA LYS A 88 46.16 6.73 25.54
C LYS A 88 44.89 7.41 26.07
N TYR A 89 44.67 8.68 25.72
CA TYR A 89 43.55 9.49 26.21
C TYR A 89 42.43 9.69 25.18
N GLN A 90 42.44 8.96 24.07
CA GLN A 90 41.51 9.17 22.94
C GLN A 90 40.02 9.11 23.32
N THR A 91 39.66 8.32 24.35
CA THR A 91 38.29 8.22 24.86
C THR A 91 37.90 9.43 25.70
N ASP A 92 38.85 10.02 26.42
CA ASP A 92 38.61 11.17 27.30
C ASP A 92 38.57 12.49 26.51
N LEU A 93 39.15 12.49 25.31
CA LEU A 93 39.09 13.60 24.36
C LEU A 93 37.76 13.68 23.60
N LYS A 94 36.82 12.76 23.83
CA LYS A 94 35.48 12.76 23.24
C LYS A 94 34.43 13.05 24.31
N LEU A 95 33.47 13.90 23.97
CA LEU A 95 32.27 14.12 24.78
C LEU A 95 31.21 13.07 24.41
N ASP A 96 31.42 11.85 24.89
CA ASP A 96 30.57 10.68 24.60
C ASP A 96 29.65 10.27 25.77
N THR A 97 29.79 10.93 26.93
CA THR A 97 28.94 10.71 28.10
C THR A 97 28.39 12.01 28.65
N MET A 98 27.26 11.92 29.36
CA MET A 98 26.60 13.05 30.00
C MET A 98 27.53 13.76 31.01
N ASP A 99 28.22 13.00 31.86
CA ASP A 99 29.13 13.56 32.87
C ASP A 99 30.27 14.38 32.24
N LYS A 100 30.86 13.87 31.16
CA LYS A 100 31.91 14.59 30.41
C LYS A 100 31.36 15.88 29.80
N CYS A 101 30.15 15.85 29.24
CA CYS A 101 29.49 17.04 28.69
C CYS A 101 29.24 18.10 29.77
N ILE A 102 28.70 17.70 30.94
CA ILE A 102 28.41 18.61 32.05
C ILE A 102 29.71 19.21 32.61
N ASN A 103 30.75 18.40 32.78
CA ASN A 103 32.07 18.89 33.21
C ASN A 103 32.63 19.90 32.20
N HIS A 104 32.52 19.61 30.91
CA HIS A 104 32.95 20.53 29.86
C HIS A 104 32.18 21.86 29.91
N ILE A 105 30.85 21.85 30.04
CA ILE A 105 30.05 23.08 30.21
C ILE A 105 30.52 23.87 31.45
N ASN A 106 30.75 23.18 32.56
CA ASN A 106 31.17 23.83 33.80
C ASN A 106 32.57 24.45 33.72
N GLN A 107 33.48 23.87 32.93
CA GLN A 107 34.84 24.37 32.77
C GLN A 107 34.99 25.45 31.67
N PHE A 108 34.32 25.27 30.53
CA PHE A 108 34.59 26.07 29.32
C PHE A 108 33.52 27.13 29.01
N CYS A 109 32.31 27.01 29.56
CA CYS A 109 31.28 28.04 29.39
C CYS A 109 31.53 29.20 30.37
N LYS A 110 32.23 30.25 29.93
CA LYS A 110 32.56 31.43 30.76
C LYS A 110 31.38 32.42 30.80
N ASP A 111 31.42 33.45 29.94
CA ASP A 111 30.47 34.57 29.97
C ASP A 111 29.70 34.78 28.66
N ASN A 112 30.08 34.11 27.56
CA ASN A 112 29.36 34.17 26.29
C ASN A 112 28.50 32.91 26.10
N TYR A 113 27.39 32.85 26.84
CA TYR A 113 26.54 31.68 26.92
C TYR A 113 25.90 31.34 25.56
N SER A 114 25.39 32.35 24.84
CA SER A 114 24.84 32.18 23.49
C SER A 114 25.82 31.53 22.51
N GLN A 115 27.02 32.08 22.37
CA GLN A 115 28.02 31.51 21.45
C GLN A 115 28.43 30.09 21.88
N PHE A 116 28.52 29.87 23.20
CA PHE A 116 28.88 28.57 23.73
C PHE A 116 27.81 27.52 23.38
N PHE A 117 26.56 27.70 23.77
CA PHE A 117 25.53 26.68 23.60
C PHE A 117 25.07 26.50 22.15
N LEU A 118 24.95 27.59 21.37
CA LEU A 118 24.43 27.53 20.00
C LEU A 118 25.46 27.18 18.93
N ARG A 119 26.76 27.36 19.21
CA ARG A 119 27.82 27.09 18.23
C ARG A 119 28.87 26.13 18.76
N HIS A 120 29.50 26.46 19.88
CA HIS A 120 30.64 25.68 20.36
C HIS A 120 30.21 24.28 20.81
N PHE A 121 29.28 24.20 21.76
CA PHE A 121 28.89 22.94 22.40
C PHE A 121 28.31 21.93 21.41
N ILE A 122 27.41 22.37 20.51
CA ILE A 122 26.80 21.49 19.50
C ILE A 122 27.85 20.95 18.52
N CYS A 123 28.86 21.75 18.14
CA CYS A 123 29.93 21.26 17.26
C CYS A 123 30.89 20.30 17.97
N VAL A 124 31.05 20.45 19.28
CA VAL A 124 31.94 19.62 20.11
C VAL A 124 31.32 18.25 20.39
N VAL A 125 30.02 18.19 20.66
CA VAL A 125 29.29 16.95 20.91
C VAL A 125 28.88 16.34 19.57
N SER A 126 29.61 15.32 19.13
CA SER A 126 29.41 14.69 17.81
C SER A 126 28.08 13.94 17.67
N ASP A 127 27.41 13.67 18.79
CA ASP A 127 26.14 12.96 18.86
C ASP A 127 24.98 13.94 19.15
N PRO A 128 24.09 14.19 18.16
CA PRO A 128 22.92 15.04 18.35
C PRO A 128 21.99 14.56 19.49
N SER A 129 21.86 13.25 19.66
CA SER A 129 21.01 12.66 20.70
C SER A 129 21.56 12.96 22.10
N LEU A 130 22.88 12.84 22.28
CA LEU A 130 23.54 13.23 23.53
C LEU A 130 23.41 14.73 23.80
N THR A 131 23.47 15.57 22.77
CA THR A 131 23.27 17.02 22.91
C THR A 131 21.89 17.35 23.47
N ILE A 132 20.84 16.73 22.91
CA ILE A 132 19.45 16.89 23.36
C ILE A 132 19.32 16.43 24.82
N ARG A 133 19.88 15.27 25.17
CA ARG A 133 19.87 14.75 26.55
C ARG A 133 20.52 15.70 27.52
N VAL A 134 21.67 16.27 27.17
CA VAL A 134 22.38 17.21 28.01
C VAL A 134 21.56 18.48 28.19
N PHE A 135 20.98 19.05 27.13
CA PHE A 135 20.13 20.24 27.26
C PHE A 135 18.89 19.98 28.10
N ASN A 136 18.22 18.84 27.90
CA ASN A 136 17.10 18.44 28.73
C ASN A 136 17.51 18.27 30.20
N TYR A 137 18.65 17.63 30.46
CA TYR A 137 19.21 17.51 31.80
C TYR A 137 19.48 18.87 32.45
N LEU A 138 20.15 19.79 31.74
CA LEU A 138 20.43 21.14 32.23
C LEU A 138 19.16 21.91 32.56
N GLN A 139 18.11 21.73 31.75
CA GLN A 139 16.81 22.35 31.95
C GLN A 139 16.08 21.78 33.17
N ILE A 140 15.99 20.45 33.31
CA ILE A 140 15.35 19.79 34.46
C ILE A 140 16.06 20.15 35.76
N HIS A 141 17.40 20.15 35.76
CA HIS A 141 18.21 20.45 36.95
C HIS A 141 18.49 21.94 37.15
N GLN A 142 17.91 22.81 36.31
CA GLN A 142 18.05 24.27 36.40
C GLN A 142 19.52 24.71 36.54
N ASN A 143 20.39 24.18 35.67
CA ASN A 143 21.81 24.49 35.72
C ASN A 143 22.04 26.02 35.56
N PRO A 144 22.81 26.67 36.45
CA PRO A 144 22.92 28.14 36.45
C PRO A 144 23.41 28.74 35.13
N LYS A 145 24.31 28.07 34.40
CA LYS A 145 24.83 28.56 33.12
C LYS A 145 23.80 28.44 32.01
N TRP A 146 23.03 27.35 32.02
CA TRP A 146 21.91 27.15 31.11
C TRP A 146 20.79 28.16 31.36
N ILE A 147 20.45 28.44 32.63
CA ILE A 147 19.42 29.44 32.96
C ILE A 147 19.84 30.85 32.52
N LYS A 148 21.11 31.21 32.71
CA LYS A 148 21.65 32.47 32.17
C LYS A 148 21.54 32.53 30.65
N PHE A 149 21.83 31.44 29.95
CA PHE A 149 21.68 31.36 28.49
C PHE A 149 20.25 31.58 28.02
N ILE A 150 19.28 30.82 28.55
CA ILE A 150 17.89 30.87 28.07
C ILE A 150 17.17 32.16 28.46
N THR A 151 17.72 32.93 29.40
CA THR A 151 17.21 34.27 29.77
C THR A 151 17.79 35.38 28.90
N GLU A 152 18.78 35.10 28.04
CA GLU A 152 19.24 36.05 27.02
C GLU A 152 18.19 36.19 25.91
N ASN A 153 17.95 37.42 25.45
CA ASN A 153 16.97 37.73 24.42
C ASN A 153 17.24 36.96 23.13
N GLY A 154 16.24 36.21 22.63
CA GLY A 154 16.33 35.44 21.39
C GLY A 154 16.95 34.05 21.52
N SER A 155 17.44 33.66 22.70
CA SER A 155 18.12 32.37 22.88
C SER A 155 17.18 31.18 22.77
N ILE A 156 15.97 31.29 23.34
CA ILE A 156 14.97 30.22 23.28
C ILE A 156 14.48 30.03 21.85
N GLU A 157 14.20 31.12 21.13
CA GLU A 157 13.81 31.10 19.72
C GLU A 157 14.84 30.37 18.87
N ARG A 158 16.13 30.68 19.06
CA ARG A 158 17.22 30.03 18.31
C ARG A 158 17.35 28.54 18.63
N ILE A 159 17.16 28.14 19.89
CA ILE A 159 17.15 26.70 20.25
C ILE A 159 15.97 25.99 19.59
N ILE A 160 14.79 26.61 19.63
CA ILE A 160 13.61 26.04 18.99
C ILE A 160 13.82 25.91 17.49
N ASP A 161 14.23 26.97 16.80
CA ASP A 161 14.47 26.96 15.35
C ASP A 161 15.50 25.91 14.96
N LEU A 162 16.55 25.73 15.76
CA LEU A 162 17.59 24.74 15.50
C LEU A 162 17.06 23.30 15.63
N PHE A 163 16.23 23.01 16.64
CA PHE A 163 15.87 21.63 16.97
C PHE A 163 14.46 21.21 16.52
N ILE A 164 13.54 22.14 16.22
CA ILE A 164 12.14 21.82 15.94
C ILE A 164 11.95 20.93 14.72
N THR A 165 12.86 21.01 13.73
CA THR A 165 12.84 20.16 12.54
C THR A 165 13.24 18.72 12.83
N PHE A 166 13.90 18.45 13.96
CA PHE A 166 14.26 17.10 14.38
C PHE A 166 13.06 16.34 14.98
N LEU A 167 11.97 17.03 15.35
CA LEU A 167 10.68 16.43 15.71
C LEU A 167 9.90 15.95 14.47
N GLU A 168 10.57 15.23 13.58
CA GLU A 168 9.98 14.63 12.38
C GLU A 168 10.04 13.11 12.45
N GLN A 169 8.87 12.47 12.53
CA GLN A 169 8.78 11.04 12.24
C GLN A 169 8.65 10.85 10.74
N ASN A 170 9.61 10.11 10.18
CA ASN A 170 9.51 9.62 8.82
C ASN A 170 8.46 8.49 8.83
N PRO A 171 7.33 8.60 8.11
CA PRO A 171 6.29 7.56 8.13
C PRO A 171 6.79 6.17 7.68
N ASP A 172 7.95 6.12 7.03
CA ASP A 172 8.61 4.90 6.58
C ASP A 172 9.59 4.28 7.60
N SER A 173 9.95 4.99 8.68
CA SER A 173 11.00 4.57 9.63
C SER A 173 10.51 3.68 10.77
N ASN A 174 9.66 2.69 10.48
CA ASN A 174 9.12 1.71 11.45
C ASN A 174 10.19 0.80 12.15
N LYS A 175 11.49 1.15 12.16
CA LYS A 175 12.57 0.20 12.46
C LYS A 175 13.62 0.62 13.50
N SER A 176 13.58 1.81 14.10
CA SER A 176 14.56 2.16 15.15
C SER A 176 13.90 2.73 16.40
N HIS A 177 13.72 1.90 17.42
CA HIS A 177 13.29 2.31 18.77
C HIS A 177 14.18 3.41 19.38
N SER A 178 15.44 3.53 18.95
CA SER A 178 16.38 4.57 19.40
C SER A 178 15.87 5.98 19.15
N ASN A 179 15.17 6.22 18.04
CA ASN A 179 14.71 7.57 17.68
C ASN A 179 13.47 8.01 18.51
N SER A 180 12.79 7.10 19.21
CA SER A 180 11.60 7.47 19.98
C SER A 180 11.95 8.20 21.26
N GLN A 181 12.97 7.70 21.99
CA GLN A 181 13.42 8.30 23.24
C GLN A 181 13.97 9.72 23.03
N ASP A 182 14.77 9.91 21.99
CA ASP A 182 15.37 11.22 21.68
C ASP A 182 14.28 12.23 21.29
N ASN A 183 13.24 11.80 20.56
CA ASN A 183 12.08 12.65 20.25
C ASN A 183 11.28 13.02 21.49
N LEU A 184 11.15 12.12 22.46
CA LEU A 184 10.48 12.40 23.73
C LEU A 184 11.24 13.45 24.54
N GLU A 185 12.55 13.25 24.71
CA GLU A 185 13.42 14.18 25.44
C GLU A 185 13.46 15.55 24.77
N LEU A 186 13.48 15.59 23.43
CA LEU A 186 13.42 16.84 22.68
C LEU A 186 12.05 17.51 22.81
N ALA A 187 10.95 16.76 22.72
CA ALA A 187 9.60 17.30 22.88
C ALA A 187 9.40 17.90 24.28
N ASP A 188 9.88 17.22 25.32
CA ASP A 188 9.84 17.71 26.70
C ASP A 188 10.69 18.97 26.86
N LEU A 189 11.92 18.98 26.34
CA LEU A 189 12.81 20.15 26.36
C LEU A 189 12.15 21.35 25.68
N LEU A 190 11.73 21.23 24.42
CA LEU A 190 11.13 22.35 23.68
C LEU A 190 9.83 22.84 24.32
N THR A 191 9.00 21.92 24.82
CA THR A 191 7.78 22.27 25.55
C THR A 191 8.11 23.07 26.81
N SER A 192 9.09 22.63 27.60
CA SER A 192 9.49 23.33 28.83
C SER A 192 10.04 24.73 28.56
N LEU A 193 10.80 24.92 27.48
CA LEU A 193 11.35 26.22 27.09
C LEU A 193 10.23 27.18 26.66
N VAL A 194 9.29 26.71 25.84
CA VAL A 194 8.12 27.51 25.43
C VAL A 194 7.26 27.90 26.63
N LEU A 195 7.06 26.99 27.59
CA LEU A 195 6.28 27.29 28.80
C LEU A 195 7.00 28.28 29.72
N GLN A 196 8.32 28.18 29.85
CA GLN A 196 9.10 29.05 30.71
C GLN A 196 9.12 30.49 30.22
N ALA A 197 9.28 30.70 28.91
CA ALA A 197 9.29 32.06 28.36
C ALA A 197 7.87 32.61 28.10
N GLY A 198 6.86 31.75 28.01
CA GLY A 198 5.47 32.17 27.95
C GLY A 198 5.17 33.07 26.73
N PRO A 199 4.30 34.09 26.87
CA PRO A 199 3.93 34.97 25.76
C PRO A 199 5.00 36.02 25.42
N GLU A 200 6.10 36.13 26.18
CA GLU A 200 7.13 37.16 26.00
C GLU A 200 8.14 36.81 24.89
N ILE A 201 8.06 35.60 24.33
CA ILE A 201 8.91 35.14 23.21
C ILE A 201 8.62 35.95 21.92
N THR A 202 9.65 36.26 21.15
CA THR A 202 9.48 36.84 19.82
C THR A 202 8.88 35.81 18.87
N LEU A 203 7.76 36.12 18.21
CA LEU A 203 7.01 35.16 17.38
C LEU A 203 6.45 33.96 18.17
N ALA A 204 6.12 34.16 19.44
CA ALA A 204 5.61 33.11 20.34
C ALA A 204 4.50 32.24 19.72
N GLU A 205 3.56 32.84 18.99
CA GLU A 205 2.46 32.14 18.33
C GLU A 205 2.94 31.24 17.17
N GLY A 206 3.92 31.70 16.39
CA GLY A 206 4.51 30.91 15.29
C GLY A 206 5.27 29.71 15.82
N ILE A 207 6.07 29.92 16.87
CA ILE A 207 6.80 28.88 17.59
C ILE A 207 5.83 27.85 18.20
N PHE A 208 4.81 28.32 18.92
CA PHE A 208 3.77 27.47 19.49
C PHE A 208 3.10 26.63 18.40
N SER A 209 2.65 27.27 17.32
CA SER A 209 1.91 26.59 16.25
C SER A 209 2.75 25.53 15.56
N SER A 210 4.03 25.83 15.31
CA SER A 210 4.99 24.88 14.75
C SER A 210 5.20 23.68 15.68
N LEU A 211 5.48 23.91 16.97
CA LEU A 211 5.71 22.85 17.94
C LEU A 211 4.44 22.00 18.11
N TYR A 212 3.28 22.65 18.23
CA TYR A 212 1.98 21.99 18.33
C TYR A 212 1.72 21.06 17.15
N ALA A 213 1.93 21.54 15.92
CA ALA A 213 1.75 20.75 14.71
C ALA A 213 2.70 19.53 14.65
N ARG A 214 3.95 19.67 15.11
CA ARG A 214 4.91 18.55 15.19
C ARG A 214 4.48 17.51 16.23
N LEU A 215 4.09 17.93 17.43
CA LEU A 215 3.58 17.04 18.48
C LEU A 215 2.31 16.28 18.02
N LEU A 216 1.40 16.94 17.29
CA LEU A 216 0.24 16.27 16.71
C LEU A 216 0.62 15.18 15.71
N LYS A 217 1.64 15.41 14.87
CA LYS A 217 2.18 14.38 13.97
C LYS A 217 2.75 13.22 14.77
N LEU A 218 3.55 13.50 15.81
CA LEU A 218 4.14 12.45 16.65
C LEU A 218 3.07 11.59 17.34
N ILE A 219 2.00 12.18 17.88
CA ILE A 219 0.87 11.42 18.44
C ILE A 219 0.22 10.49 17.41
N LYS A 220 0.16 10.92 16.14
CA LYS A 220 -0.49 10.15 15.08
C LYS A 220 0.32 8.92 14.64
N TYR A 221 1.66 9.00 14.71
CA TYR A 221 2.57 8.02 14.11
C TYR A 221 3.41 7.23 15.13
N SER A 222 3.36 7.58 16.42
CA SER A 222 4.15 6.90 17.47
C SER A 222 3.44 5.70 18.10
N SER A 223 4.18 4.96 18.94
CA SER A 223 3.61 3.92 19.80
C SER A 223 2.59 4.50 20.80
N ASN A 224 1.76 3.64 21.40
CA ASN A 224 0.77 4.08 22.40
C ASN A 224 1.41 4.77 23.61
N GLU A 225 2.56 4.27 24.07
CA GLU A 225 3.26 4.80 25.24
C GLU A 225 3.85 6.19 24.96
N ASP A 226 4.57 6.32 23.84
CA ASP A 226 5.18 7.58 23.43
C ASP A 226 4.11 8.64 23.10
N SER A 227 3.02 8.24 22.46
CA SER A 227 1.89 9.12 22.16
C SER A 227 1.24 9.71 23.41
N ILE A 228 1.24 8.99 24.54
CA ILE A 228 0.76 9.54 25.82
C ILE A 228 1.69 10.66 26.29
N SER A 229 3.00 10.49 26.16
CA SER A 229 3.98 11.51 26.55
C SER A 229 3.89 12.76 25.67
N PHE A 230 3.79 12.61 24.34
CA PHE A 230 3.54 13.75 23.45
C PHE A 230 2.20 14.44 23.74
N PHE A 231 1.17 13.67 24.08
CA PHE A 231 -0.10 14.24 24.52
C PHE A 231 0.05 15.06 25.82
N ARG A 232 0.88 14.63 26.78
CA ARG A 232 1.16 15.42 27.99
C ARG A 232 1.78 16.77 27.66
N CYS A 233 2.75 16.81 26.73
CA CYS A 233 3.32 18.06 26.22
C CYS A 233 2.23 18.99 25.66
N ILE A 234 1.33 18.47 24.81
CA ILE A 234 0.21 19.24 24.25
C ILE A 234 -0.71 19.78 25.35
N VAL A 235 -1.01 18.98 26.38
CA VAL A 235 -1.86 19.43 27.49
C VAL A 235 -1.21 20.61 28.22
N GLN A 236 0.09 20.54 28.52
CA GLN A 236 0.81 21.63 29.18
C GLN A 236 0.80 22.90 28.32
N LEU A 237 1.11 22.77 27.02
CA LEU A 237 1.04 23.89 26.07
C LEU A 237 -0.35 24.52 26.04
N ASN A 238 -1.40 23.70 25.95
CA ASN A 238 -2.78 24.18 25.95
C ASN A 238 -3.20 24.85 27.26
N GLN A 239 -2.71 24.38 28.42
CA GLN A 239 -3.01 25.02 29.71
C GLN A 239 -2.50 26.45 29.78
N CYS A 240 -1.35 26.72 29.17
CA CYS A 240 -0.76 28.06 29.09
C CYS A 240 -1.43 28.93 28.01
N TRP A 241 -1.76 28.34 26.85
CA TRP A 241 -2.13 29.11 25.65
C TRP A 241 -3.62 29.17 25.32
N LEU A 242 -4.45 28.22 25.77
CA LEU A 242 -5.91 28.29 25.56
C LEU A 242 -6.59 29.47 26.27
N PRO A 243 -6.18 29.88 27.50
CA PRO A 243 -6.80 31.03 28.16
C PRO A 243 -6.76 32.34 27.35
N ASN A 244 -5.72 32.49 26.52
CA ASN A 244 -5.50 33.68 25.70
C ASN A 244 -5.93 33.49 24.23
N ALA A 245 -6.36 32.28 23.85
CA ALA A 245 -6.73 31.97 22.47
C ALA A 245 -8.14 32.50 22.14
N THR A 246 -8.35 32.88 20.88
CA THR A 246 -9.73 33.11 20.42
C THR A 246 -10.51 31.80 20.45
N GLN A 247 -11.85 31.90 20.46
CA GLN A 247 -12.69 30.70 20.41
C GLN A 247 -12.43 29.87 19.13
N GLU A 248 -12.12 30.52 18.01
CA GLU A 248 -11.82 29.85 16.75
C GLU A 248 -10.47 29.11 16.82
N ASP A 249 -9.44 29.73 17.41
CA ASP A 249 -8.14 29.08 17.61
C ASP A 249 -8.25 27.91 18.57
N ALA A 250 -8.96 28.07 19.68
CA ALA A 250 -9.23 26.99 20.62
C ALA A 250 -9.95 25.83 19.93
N LEU A 251 -10.96 26.13 19.11
CA LEU A 251 -11.68 25.12 18.34
C LEU A 251 -10.77 24.39 17.35
N SER A 252 -9.97 25.13 16.58
CA SER A 252 -9.03 24.59 15.60
C SER A 252 -7.99 23.66 16.26
N ARG A 253 -7.42 24.08 17.40
CA ARG A 253 -6.45 23.31 18.18
C ARG A 253 -7.06 22.01 18.71
N ILE A 254 -8.23 22.09 19.35
CA ILE A 254 -8.93 20.89 19.88
C ILE A 254 -9.36 19.96 18.74
N SER A 255 -9.86 20.49 17.63
CA SER A 255 -10.25 19.69 16.46
C SER A 255 -9.05 18.93 15.88
N SER A 256 -7.92 19.60 15.72
CA SER A 256 -6.67 19.01 15.23
C SER A 256 -6.12 17.94 16.17
N LEU A 257 -6.23 18.16 17.49
CA LEU A 257 -5.87 17.19 18.52
C LEU A 257 -6.76 15.94 18.49
N VAL A 258 -8.07 16.10 18.35
CA VAL A 258 -8.97 14.94 18.22
C VAL A 258 -8.67 14.16 16.93
N ALA A 259 -8.40 14.86 15.83
CA ALA A 259 -8.10 14.25 14.54
C ALA A 259 -6.77 13.48 14.49
N SER A 260 -5.78 13.83 15.31
CA SER A 260 -4.48 13.14 15.32
C SER A 260 -4.51 11.76 15.99
N THR A 261 -5.56 11.41 16.73
CA THR A 261 -5.62 10.19 17.57
C THR A 261 -6.26 8.96 16.92
N THR A 262 -6.31 8.87 15.59
CA THR A 262 -7.10 7.82 14.91
C THR A 262 -6.58 6.40 15.11
N GLN A 263 -5.30 6.21 15.46
CA GLN A 263 -4.66 4.88 15.51
C GLN A 263 -4.64 4.25 16.92
N SER A 264 -4.60 5.06 17.98
CA SER A 264 -4.45 4.60 19.36
C SER A 264 -5.74 4.77 20.18
N PRO A 265 -6.45 3.69 20.54
CA PRO A 265 -7.67 3.78 21.34
C PRO A 265 -7.43 4.40 22.74
N ILE A 266 -6.27 4.12 23.35
CA ILE A 266 -5.93 4.61 24.68
C ILE A 266 -5.72 6.13 24.64
N VAL A 267 -4.83 6.61 23.76
CA VAL A 267 -4.53 8.05 23.64
C VAL A 267 -5.78 8.82 23.21
N ARG A 268 -6.56 8.25 22.30
CA ARG A 268 -7.85 8.81 21.89
C ARG A 268 -8.80 9.01 23.06
N SER A 269 -8.93 8.04 23.96
CA SER A 269 -9.78 8.19 25.14
C SER A 269 -9.32 9.35 26.04
N LEU A 270 -8.00 9.51 26.24
CA LEU A 270 -7.43 10.58 27.04
C LEU A 270 -7.64 11.96 26.39
N VAL A 271 -7.41 12.06 25.08
CA VAL A 271 -7.65 13.28 24.30
C VAL A 271 -9.11 13.69 24.32
N LEU A 272 -10.04 12.74 24.16
CA LEU A 272 -11.47 13.05 24.21
C LEU A 272 -11.91 13.49 25.60
N LYS A 273 -11.39 12.85 26.66
CA LYS A 273 -11.63 13.28 28.04
C LYS A 273 -11.16 14.71 28.28
N TYR A 274 -9.92 15.02 27.85
CA TYR A 274 -9.36 16.36 27.97
C TYR A 274 -10.15 17.39 27.16
N SER A 275 -10.51 17.06 25.93
CA SER A 275 -11.27 17.94 25.03
C SER A 275 -12.67 18.22 25.58
N TYR A 276 -13.34 17.20 26.14
CA TYR A 276 -14.62 17.34 26.81
C TYR A 276 -14.54 18.29 28.03
N GLN A 277 -13.44 18.25 28.79
CA GLN A 277 -13.22 19.20 29.90
C GLN A 277 -13.05 20.66 29.46
N GLN A 278 -12.77 20.91 28.17
CA GLN A 278 -12.69 22.25 27.60
C GLN A 278 -14.05 22.76 27.08
N VAL A 279 -15.05 21.88 26.97
CA VAL A 279 -16.42 22.26 26.58
C VAL A 279 -17.01 23.18 27.65
N GLY A 280 -17.61 24.27 27.22
CA GLY A 280 -18.16 25.32 28.08
C GLY A 280 -17.10 26.30 28.61
N LYS A 281 -15.81 25.93 28.60
CA LYS A 281 -14.70 26.83 28.96
C LYS A 281 -14.16 27.59 27.75
N TYR A 282 -13.77 26.87 26.71
CA TYR A 282 -13.11 27.42 25.52
C TYR A 282 -13.82 27.07 24.21
N ILE A 283 -14.60 25.99 24.19
CA ILE A 283 -15.36 25.55 23.00
C ILE A 283 -16.84 25.34 23.36
N LYS A 284 -17.74 25.63 22.42
CA LYS A 284 -19.19 25.37 22.58
C LYS A 284 -19.49 23.88 22.41
N ALA A 285 -20.53 23.39 23.09
CA ALA A 285 -20.97 22.00 22.99
C ALA A 285 -21.31 21.60 21.54
N ASP A 286 -22.01 22.47 20.80
CA ASP A 286 -22.38 22.23 19.40
C ASP A 286 -21.16 22.02 18.50
N GLN A 287 -20.12 22.84 18.68
CA GLN A 287 -18.87 22.75 17.92
C GLN A 287 -18.12 21.45 18.25
N PHE A 288 -18.11 21.04 19.51
CA PHE A 288 -17.49 19.78 19.91
C PHE A 288 -18.24 18.56 19.36
N ILE A 289 -19.57 18.61 19.30
CA ILE A 289 -20.39 17.57 18.64
C ILE A 289 -20.04 17.48 17.16
N GLU A 290 -19.85 18.60 16.46
CA GLU A 290 -19.43 18.59 15.06
C GLU A 290 -18.07 17.91 14.88
N ILE A 291 -17.09 18.19 15.78
CA ILE A 291 -15.80 17.51 15.80
C ILE A 291 -15.99 16.00 15.97
N LEU A 292 -16.79 15.57 16.95
CA LEU A 292 -17.06 14.15 17.22
C LEU A 292 -17.76 13.47 16.03
N MET A 293 -18.69 14.15 15.36
CA MET A 293 -19.43 13.63 14.20
C MET A 293 -18.56 13.43 12.96
N LYS A 294 -17.49 14.23 12.80
CA LYS A 294 -16.48 14.03 11.75
C LYS A 294 -15.61 12.80 12.01
N GLN A 295 -15.62 12.26 13.24
CA GLN A 295 -14.82 11.12 13.65
C GLN A 295 -15.62 9.81 13.62
N ALA A 296 -14.92 8.69 13.44
CA ALA A 296 -15.52 7.37 13.56
C ALA A 296 -15.65 6.98 15.05
N LEU A 297 -16.82 7.24 15.64
CA LEU A 297 -17.10 6.86 17.04
C LEU A 297 -17.35 5.34 17.14
N ASN A 298 -16.40 4.64 17.75
CA ASN A 298 -16.30 3.18 17.78
C ASN A 298 -16.08 2.63 19.19
N SER A 299 -16.15 3.45 20.24
CA SER A 299 -16.10 2.96 21.63
C SER A 299 -17.33 3.39 22.44
N VAL A 300 -17.61 2.66 23.53
CA VAL A 300 -18.68 3.00 24.47
C VAL A 300 -18.43 4.37 25.09
N TYR A 301 -17.18 4.63 25.49
CA TYR A 301 -16.77 5.88 26.10
C TYR A 301 -16.97 7.09 25.15
N GLU A 302 -16.62 6.94 23.88
CA GLU A 302 -16.87 7.96 22.85
C GLU A 302 -18.35 8.29 22.67
N MET A 303 -19.20 7.27 22.66
CA MET A 303 -20.64 7.45 22.55
C MET A 303 -21.22 8.13 23.79
N GLN A 304 -20.68 7.81 24.97
CA GLN A 304 -21.07 8.46 26.21
C GLN A 304 -20.66 9.95 26.22
N ILE A 305 -19.44 10.29 25.81
CA ILE A 305 -19.02 11.70 25.69
C ILE A 305 -19.95 12.46 24.73
N LEU A 306 -20.26 11.88 23.57
CA LEU A 306 -21.19 12.49 22.63
C LEU A 306 -22.57 12.72 23.27
N HIS A 307 -23.10 11.70 23.93
CA HIS A 307 -24.38 11.76 24.63
C HIS A 307 -24.40 12.88 25.67
N ASP A 308 -23.43 12.90 26.58
CA ASP A 308 -23.36 13.85 27.69
C ASP A 308 -23.17 15.28 27.17
N THR A 309 -22.39 15.45 26.10
CA THR A 309 -22.22 16.74 25.41
C THR A 309 -23.54 17.18 24.76
N ALA A 310 -24.25 16.27 24.10
CA ALA A 310 -25.51 16.58 23.42
C ALA A 310 -26.61 17.03 24.39
N LEU A 311 -26.70 16.43 25.58
CA LEU A 311 -27.68 16.83 26.60
C LEU A 311 -27.47 18.25 27.14
N GLN A 312 -26.29 18.84 26.92
CA GLN A 312 -25.93 20.21 27.31
C GLN A 312 -25.92 21.19 26.12
N SER A 313 -26.28 20.72 24.92
CA SER A 313 -26.14 21.45 23.66
C SER A 313 -27.46 22.04 23.16
N SER A 314 -27.42 22.72 22.01
CA SER A 314 -28.60 23.25 21.33
C SER A 314 -29.54 22.15 20.81
N GLU A 315 -30.78 22.52 20.48
CA GLU A 315 -31.74 21.60 19.85
C GLU A 315 -31.24 21.03 18.51
N GLU A 316 -30.50 21.82 17.72
CA GLU A 316 -29.94 21.37 16.45
C GLU A 316 -28.87 20.28 16.63
N ALA A 317 -28.02 20.44 17.65
CA ALA A 317 -27.02 19.45 18.00
C ALA A 317 -27.64 18.18 18.60
N LEU A 318 -28.70 18.31 19.41
CA LEU A 318 -29.53 17.18 19.86
C LEU A 318 -30.14 16.44 18.67
N LEU A 319 -30.66 17.14 17.66
CA LEU A 319 -31.25 16.54 16.47
C LEU A 319 -30.19 15.77 15.65
N THR A 320 -28.99 16.34 15.48
CA THR A 320 -27.87 15.68 14.81
C THR A 320 -27.45 14.42 15.56
N THR A 321 -27.37 14.49 16.89
CA THR A 321 -27.03 13.37 17.77
C THR A 321 -28.10 12.28 17.76
N MET A 322 -29.39 12.65 17.74
CA MET A 322 -30.51 11.74 17.57
C MET A 322 -30.37 10.94 16.27
N ARG A 323 -30.08 11.61 15.15
CA ARG A 323 -29.87 10.96 13.84
C ARG A 323 -28.69 9.98 13.88
N PHE A 324 -27.61 10.36 14.56
CA PHE A 324 -26.43 9.49 14.76
C PHE A 324 -26.77 8.23 15.57
N PHE A 325 -27.36 8.37 16.77
CA PHE A 325 -27.70 7.23 17.62
C PHE A 325 -28.75 6.34 16.98
N THR A 326 -29.71 6.92 16.25
CA THR A 326 -30.68 6.14 15.47
C THR A 326 -29.96 5.28 14.42
N ARG A 327 -29.02 5.86 13.66
CA ARG A 327 -28.22 5.09 12.68
C ARG A 327 -27.37 4.02 13.35
N LYS A 328 -26.69 4.32 14.44
CA LYS A 328 -25.85 3.34 15.16
C LYS A 328 -26.68 2.23 15.78
N MET A 329 -27.84 2.55 16.36
CA MET A 329 -28.84 1.59 16.82
C MET A 329 -29.25 0.68 15.67
N THR A 330 -29.64 1.25 14.52
CA THR A 330 -30.04 0.41 13.40
C THR A 330 -28.89 -0.44 12.89
N THR A 331 -27.69 0.12 12.65
CA THR A 331 -26.63 -0.48 11.81
C THR A 331 -25.55 -1.26 12.55
N SER A 332 -25.30 -0.96 13.83
CA SER A 332 -24.27 -1.62 14.62
C SER A 332 -24.77 -2.93 15.22
N LYS A 333 -23.94 -3.97 15.19
CA LYS A 333 -24.24 -5.22 15.91
C LYS A 333 -23.94 -5.12 17.41
N ILE A 334 -22.92 -4.34 17.77
CA ILE A 334 -22.36 -4.31 19.12
C ILE A 334 -23.02 -3.21 19.96
N TYR A 335 -23.23 -2.04 19.35
CA TYR A 335 -23.63 -0.82 20.08
C TYR A 335 -25.13 -0.54 20.05
N MET A 336 -25.95 -1.48 19.59
CA MET A 336 -27.35 -1.21 19.32
C MET A 336 -28.16 -0.92 20.59
N ARG A 337 -28.01 -1.72 21.66
CA ARG A 337 -28.67 -1.46 22.96
C ARG A 337 -28.20 -0.16 23.61
N LEU A 338 -26.89 0.06 23.62
CA LEU A 338 -26.30 1.29 24.16
C LEU A 338 -26.81 2.54 23.41
N SER A 339 -26.83 2.48 22.08
CA SER A 339 -27.33 3.59 21.24
C SER A 339 -28.82 3.82 21.46
N ALA A 340 -29.60 2.78 21.76
CA ALA A 340 -31.02 2.91 22.07
C ALA A 340 -31.25 3.62 23.42
N SER A 341 -30.45 3.28 24.44
CA SER A 341 -30.48 3.96 25.73
C SER A 341 -30.17 5.45 25.58
N PHE A 342 -29.04 5.79 24.93
CA PHE A 342 -28.67 7.19 24.69
C PHE A 342 -29.65 7.92 23.78
N LEU A 343 -30.25 7.21 22.81
CA LEU A 343 -31.29 7.79 21.96
C LEU A 343 -32.52 8.18 22.79
N ALA A 344 -32.94 7.35 23.74
CA ALA A 344 -34.11 7.65 24.58
C ALA A 344 -33.92 8.96 25.37
N ASP A 345 -32.76 9.15 26.00
CA ASP A 345 -32.45 10.38 26.74
C ASP A 345 -32.49 11.62 25.84
N VAL A 346 -31.93 11.51 24.62
CA VAL A 346 -31.99 12.58 23.61
C VAL A 346 -33.42 12.85 23.14
N LEU A 347 -34.24 11.81 22.94
CA LEU A 347 -35.64 11.95 22.53
C LEU A 347 -36.53 12.56 23.61
N ILE A 348 -36.24 12.31 24.90
CA ILE A 348 -36.92 12.96 26.02
C ILE A 348 -36.69 14.47 25.97
N LYS A 349 -35.43 14.90 25.75
CA LYS A 349 -35.10 16.33 25.59
C LYS A 349 -35.75 16.97 24.37
N LEU A 350 -35.89 16.23 23.28
CA LEU A 350 -36.52 16.69 22.03
C LEU A 350 -38.06 16.57 22.03
N GLY A 351 -38.71 16.28 23.16
CA GLY A 351 -40.14 15.95 23.22
C GLY A 351 -41.11 17.01 22.67
N HIS A 352 -40.67 18.26 22.55
CA HIS A 352 -41.46 19.38 22.00
C HIS A 352 -41.00 19.82 20.59
N ASN A 353 -39.99 19.18 20.02
CA ASN A 353 -39.43 19.58 18.73
C ASN A 353 -40.15 18.85 17.58
N ASP A 354 -40.98 19.59 16.82
CA ASP A 354 -41.77 19.05 15.71
C ASP A 354 -40.92 18.43 14.60
N GLU A 355 -39.72 18.97 14.34
CA GLU A 355 -38.81 18.42 13.33
C GLU A 355 -38.31 17.03 13.76
N ALA A 356 -37.91 16.89 15.03
CA ALA A 356 -37.48 15.61 15.60
C ALA A 356 -38.59 14.56 15.51
N ILE A 357 -39.82 14.91 15.91
CA ILE A 357 -40.99 14.03 15.85
C ILE A 357 -41.26 13.61 14.40
N LYS A 358 -41.29 14.57 13.46
CA LYS A 358 -41.50 14.31 12.03
C LYS A 358 -40.42 13.40 11.45
N TRP A 359 -39.16 13.68 11.75
CA TRP A 359 -38.03 12.88 11.26
C TRP A 359 -38.06 11.46 11.84
N PHE A 360 -38.32 11.31 13.14
CA PHE A 360 -38.38 10.01 13.81
C PHE A 360 -39.55 9.16 13.30
N LYS A 361 -40.70 9.78 12.99
CA LYS A 361 -41.82 9.10 12.31
C LYS A 361 -41.42 8.56 10.94
N LEU A 362 -40.66 9.30 10.15
CA LEU A 362 -40.13 8.83 8.86
C LEU A 362 -39.14 7.68 9.05
N TYR A 363 -38.25 7.79 10.03
CA TYR A 363 -37.33 6.73 10.41
C TYR A 363 -38.07 5.45 10.80
N ALA A 364 -39.07 5.52 11.69
CA ALA A 364 -39.84 4.36 12.14
C ALA A 364 -40.48 3.63 10.95
N ASN A 365 -41.12 4.36 10.03
CA ASN A 365 -41.68 3.76 8.82
C ASN A 365 -40.61 3.11 7.93
N GLY A 366 -39.48 3.77 7.72
CA GLY A 366 -38.34 3.22 7.00
C GLY A 366 -37.76 1.96 7.67
N LEU A 367 -37.72 1.93 8.99
CA LEU A 367 -37.25 0.79 9.77
C LEU A 367 -38.21 -0.42 9.65
N PHE A 368 -39.52 -0.22 9.66
CA PHE A 368 -40.43 -1.36 9.43
C PHE A 368 -40.41 -1.83 7.97
N CYS A 369 -40.12 -0.96 7.01
CA CYS A 369 -39.77 -1.39 5.65
C CYS A 369 -38.50 -2.25 5.62
N PHE A 370 -37.48 -1.91 6.42
CA PHE A 370 -36.26 -2.71 6.59
C PHE A 370 -36.60 -4.11 7.09
N VAL A 371 -37.40 -4.20 8.17
CA VAL A 371 -37.85 -5.46 8.78
C VAL A 371 -38.50 -6.34 7.72
N LYS A 372 -39.47 -5.81 6.96
CA LYS A 372 -40.14 -6.53 5.88
C LYS A 372 -39.18 -7.00 4.78
N LEU A 373 -38.28 -6.14 4.31
CA LEU A 373 -37.29 -6.49 3.28
C LEU A 373 -36.29 -7.56 3.75
N ALA A 374 -35.83 -7.44 4.99
CA ALA A 374 -34.93 -8.39 5.64
C ALA A 374 -35.58 -9.76 5.81
N THR A 375 -36.85 -9.80 6.24
CA THR A 375 -37.64 -11.04 6.37
C THR A 375 -37.85 -11.71 5.02
N ILE A 376 -38.29 -10.98 3.97
CA ILE A 376 -38.49 -11.58 2.63
C ILE A 376 -37.18 -12.14 2.07
N LYS A 377 -36.08 -11.40 2.21
CA LYS A 377 -34.78 -11.80 1.67
C LYS A 377 -34.06 -12.83 2.54
N ASN A 378 -34.65 -13.23 3.68
CA ASN A 378 -34.04 -14.08 4.69
C ASN A 378 -32.62 -13.61 5.08
N LYS A 379 -32.46 -12.29 5.29
CA LYS A 379 -31.16 -11.66 5.60
C LYS A 379 -31.27 -10.79 6.84
N TYR A 380 -30.25 -10.83 7.70
CA TYR A 380 -30.17 -10.03 8.93
C TYR A 380 -31.29 -10.28 9.95
N LEU A 381 -31.89 -11.48 9.96
CA LEU A 381 -33.00 -11.81 10.87
C LEU A 381 -32.67 -11.59 12.35
N HIS A 382 -31.46 -11.96 12.79
CA HIS A 382 -31.04 -11.73 14.17
C HIS A 382 -31.07 -10.24 14.55
N ARG A 383 -30.63 -9.37 13.63
CA ARG A 383 -30.64 -7.92 13.82
C ARG A 383 -32.07 -7.38 13.83
N VAL A 384 -32.96 -7.94 13.01
CA VAL A 384 -34.40 -7.62 13.04
C VAL A 384 -34.98 -7.95 14.41
N LEU A 385 -34.81 -9.19 14.89
CA LEU A 385 -35.32 -9.61 16.21
C LEU A 385 -34.82 -8.70 17.32
N GLN A 386 -33.51 -8.46 17.32
CA GLN A 386 -32.85 -7.56 18.25
C GLN A 386 -33.40 -6.13 18.25
N LEU A 387 -33.64 -5.55 17.07
CA LEU A 387 -34.25 -4.22 16.95
C LEU A 387 -35.68 -4.21 17.49
N LEU A 388 -36.47 -5.25 17.21
CA LEU A 388 -37.85 -5.34 17.68
C LEU A 388 -37.90 -5.48 19.20
N THR A 389 -37.02 -6.30 19.79
CA THR A 389 -36.87 -6.41 21.26
C THR A 389 -36.58 -5.03 21.87
N ILE A 390 -35.57 -4.32 21.37
CA ILE A 390 -35.18 -3.01 21.90
C ILE A 390 -36.29 -1.97 21.77
N LEU A 391 -37.00 -1.95 20.64
CA LEU A 391 -38.10 -1.02 20.44
C LEU A 391 -39.33 -1.35 21.28
N SER A 392 -39.47 -2.60 21.74
CA SER A 392 -40.53 -3.04 22.65
C SER A 392 -40.15 -2.89 24.14
N GLU A 393 -38.89 -2.61 24.46
CA GLU A 393 -38.42 -2.41 25.85
C GLU A 393 -38.99 -1.12 26.47
N ASP A 394 -38.99 -1.07 27.80
CA ASP A 394 -39.53 0.05 28.58
C ASP A 394 -38.84 1.39 28.27
N THR A 395 -37.59 1.36 27.80
CA THR A 395 -36.79 2.52 27.40
C THR A 395 -37.54 3.46 26.45
N PHE A 396 -38.25 2.92 25.45
CA PHE A 396 -39.07 3.73 24.53
C PHE A 396 -40.50 3.94 25.03
N SER A 397 -40.97 3.13 25.99
CA SER A 397 -42.32 3.29 26.54
C SER A 397 -42.48 4.55 27.38
N ILE A 398 -41.40 5.07 27.95
CA ILE A 398 -41.37 6.33 28.71
C ILE A 398 -41.58 7.55 27.80
N ILE A 399 -41.48 7.40 26.47
CA ILE A 399 -41.56 8.48 25.48
C ILE A 399 -42.83 8.28 24.63
N PRO A 400 -44.00 8.83 25.02
CA PRO A 400 -45.29 8.45 24.45
C PRO A 400 -45.38 8.69 22.94
N TRP A 401 -44.84 9.81 22.45
CA TRP A 401 -44.87 10.17 21.04
C TRP A 401 -43.98 9.24 20.19
N ALA A 402 -42.84 8.81 20.72
CA ALA A 402 -41.93 7.89 20.02
C ALA A 402 -42.53 6.48 19.99
N LYS A 403 -43.09 6.01 21.12
CA LYS A 403 -43.86 4.78 21.20
C LYS A 403 -45.01 4.76 20.19
N GLN A 404 -45.78 5.85 20.11
CA GLN A 404 -46.86 5.98 19.15
C GLN A 404 -46.36 5.89 17.69
N CYS A 405 -45.23 6.52 17.37
CA CYS A 405 -44.62 6.40 16.03
C CYS A 405 -44.20 4.96 15.71
N ILE A 406 -43.60 4.25 16.67
CA ILE A 406 -43.19 2.85 16.54
C ILE A 406 -44.40 1.93 16.36
N GLU A 407 -45.39 2.01 17.26
CA GLU A 407 -46.62 1.21 17.20
C GLU A 407 -47.42 1.46 15.91
N SER A 408 -47.50 2.73 15.47
CA SER A 408 -48.16 3.08 14.23
C SER A 408 -47.46 2.48 13.01
N ALA A 409 -46.12 2.52 12.96
CA ALA A 409 -45.35 1.95 11.86
C ALA A 409 -45.39 0.41 11.86
N ALA A 410 -45.30 -0.21 13.04
CA ALA A 410 -45.45 -1.66 13.22
C ALA A 410 -46.84 -2.14 12.75
N SER A 411 -47.89 -1.44 13.17
CA SER A 411 -49.27 -1.76 12.82
C SER A 411 -49.54 -1.61 11.32
N ALA A 412 -49.04 -0.52 10.71
CA ALA A 412 -49.15 -0.32 9.27
C ALA A 412 -48.40 -1.41 8.48
N CYS A 413 -47.22 -1.83 8.95
CA CYS A 413 -46.45 -2.91 8.33
C CYS A 413 -47.15 -4.27 8.43
N SER A 414 -47.68 -4.61 9.60
CA SER A 414 -48.41 -5.87 9.85
C SER A 414 -49.69 -5.96 9.02
N GLN A 415 -50.48 -4.87 8.95
CA GLN A 415 -51.69 -4.82 8.12
C GLN A 415 -51.38 -4.83 6.62
N SER A 416 -50.23 -4.28 6.20
CA SER A 416 -49.84 -4.26 4.80
C SER A 416 -49.40 -5.63 4.28
N PHE A 417 -48.88 -6.51 5.15
CA PHE A 417 -48.15 -7.70 4.73
C PHE A 417 -48.31 -8.87 5.72
N ALA A 418 -48.92 -9.98 5.29
CA ALA A 418 -49.16 -11.16 6.14
C ALA A 418 -47.88 -11.84 6.68
N ASN A 419 -46.78 -11.83 5.91
CA ASN A 419 -45.53 -12.50 6.29
C ASN A 419 -44.74 -11.82 7.43
N VAL A 420 -45.30 -10.79 8.07
CA VAL A 420 -44.72 -10.12 9.26
C VAL A 420 -45.71 -10.12 10.44
N GLU A 421 -46.59 -11.12 10.51
CA GLU A 421 -47.51 -11.32 11.65
C GLU A 421 -46.80 -11.40 13.00
N PHE A 422 -45.55 -11.90 13.04
CA PHE A 422 -44.76 -11.98 14.27
C PHE A 422 -44.52 -10.63 14.97
N LEU A 423 -44.79 -9.49 14.30
CA LEU A 423 -44.77 -8.17 14.92
C LEU A 423 -45.76 -8.03 16.08
N SER A 424 -46.86 -8.80 16.09
CA SER A 424 -47.82 -8.82 17.20
C SER A 424 -47.24 -9.35 18.50
N ASN A 425 -46.13 -10.09 18.44
CA ASN A 425 -45.42 -10.59 19.62
C ASN A 425 -44.62 -9.48 20.33
N PHE A 426 -44.35 -8.37 19.65
CA PHE A 426 -43.53 -7.26 20.15
C PHE A 426 -44.36 -5.98 20.39
N PHE A 427 -45.43 -5.77 19.61
CA PHE A 427 -46.19 -4.52 19.65
C PHE A 427 -47.71 -4.77 19.65
N GLN A 428 -48.45 -3.83 20.24
CA GLN A 428 -49.91 -3.82 20.16
C GLN A 428 -50.36 -3.35 18.77
N ILE A 429 -50.74 -4.30 17.91
CA ILE A 429 -51.18 -4.02 16.53
C ILE A 429 -52.60 -3.44 16.54
N LYS A 430 -52.74 -2.16 16.20
CA LYS A 430 -54.01 -1.42 16.14
C LYS A 430 -54.36 -1.08 14.69
N LYS A 431 -55.65 -1.03 14.32
CA LYS A 431 -56.08 -0.57 12.98
C LYS A 431 -55.60 0.86 12.75
N VAL A 432 -54.87 1.09 11.65
CA VAL A 432 -54.32 2.41 11.30
C VAL A 432 -54.88 2.86 9.97
N SER A 433 -55.22 4.15 9.82
CA SER A 433 -55.68 4.72 8.54
C SER A 433 -54.55 4.85 7.49
N ASN A 434 -53.28 4.76 7.90
CA ASN A 434 -52.13 5.12 7.07
C ASN A 434 -51.48 3.95 6.30
N VAL A 435 -52.21 2.84 6.12
CA VAL A 435 -51.69 1.60 5.52
C VAL A 435 -51.23 1.84 4.08
N GLU A 436 -52.00 2.57 3.28
CA GLU A 436 -51.68 2.84 1.86
C GLU A 436 -50.37 3.64 1.70
N ASN A 437 -50.17 4.66 2.55
CA ASN A 437 -48.93 5.44 2.54
C ASN A 437 -47.71 4.60 2.91
N PHE A 438 -47.87 3.66 3.84
CA PHE A 438 -46.81 2.71 4.19
C PHE A 438 -46.49 1.76 3.02
N GLN A 439 -47.50 1.21 2.35
CA GLN A 439 -47.32 0.36 1.17
C GLN A 439 -46.61 1.11 0.03
N ASN A 440 -46.99 2.37 -0.21
CA ASN A 440 -46.35 3.22 -1.20
C ASN A 440 -44.89 3.52 -0.85
N LEU A 441 -44.59 3.80 0.42
CA LEU A 441 -43.21 3.94 0.90
C LEU A 441 -42.41 2.65 0.70
N TYR A 442 -42.97 1.50 1.06
CA TYR A 442 -42.34 0.19 0.89
C TYR A 442 -42.02 -0.09 -0.58
N LYS A 443 -42.97 0.10 -1.49
CA LYS A 443 -42.78 -0.10 -2.95
C LYS A 443 -41.64 0.77 -3.49
N ARG A 444 -41.52 2.02 -3.02
CA ARG A 444 -40.46 2.95 -3.44
C ARG A 444 -39.09 2.57 -2.87
N LEU A 445 -39.05 2.16 -1.61
CA LEU A 445 -37.79 1.80 -0.96
C LEU A 445 -37.30 0.42 -1.39
N SER A 446 -38.21 -0.51 -1.71
CA SER A 446 -37.86 -1.86 -2.18
C SER A 446 -37.27 -1.88 -3.59
N SER A 447 -37.63 -0.91 -4.44
CA SER A 447 -37.02 -0.70 -5.75
C SER A 447 -35.68 0.03 -5.70
N SER A 448 -35.33 0.65 -4.56
CA SER A 448 -34.02 1.30 -4.42
C SER A 448 -32.88 0.28 -4.42
N THR A 449 -31.78 0.61 -5.11
CA THR A 449 -30.54 -0.20 -5.15
C THR A 449 -29.74 -0.15 -3.84
N SER A 450 -30.34 0.33 -2.75
CA SER A 450 -29.66 0.53 -1.48
C SER A 450 -29.25 -0.78 -0.83
N LYS A 451 -28.06 -0.78 -0.20
CA LYS A 451 -27.56 -1.95 0.52
C LYS A 451 -28.40 -2.14 1.79
N LEU A 452 -29.00 -3.32 1.91
CA LEU A 452 -29.81 -3.71 3.08
C LEU A 452 -29.05 -3.55 4.41
N LYS A 453 -27.71 -3.64 4.41
CA LYS A 453 -26.87 -3.43 5.61
C LYS A 453 -27.03 -2.02 6.23
N THR A 454 -27.16 -0.98 5.42
CA THR A 454 -27.21 0.42 5.89
C THR A 454 -28.62 1.00 5.91
N PHE A 455 -29.58 0.31 5.31
CA PHE A 455 -30.98 0.71 5.25
C PHE A 455 -31.58 0.88 6.67
N PRO A 456 -32.41 1.91 6.94
CA PRO A 456 -33.00 2.89 6.01
C PRO A 456 -32.12 4.12 5.72
N PHE A 457 -30.83 4.09 6.03
CA PHE A 457 -29.90 5.20 5.80
C PHE A 457 -29.16 5.06 4.46
N LYS A 458 -28.73 6.20 3.91
CA LYS A 458 -27.75 6.21 2.81
C LYS A 458 -26.43 5.59 3.29
N SER A 459 -25.61 5.07 2.37
CA SER A 459 -24.42 4.30 2.71
C SER A 459 -23.39 5.09 3.53
N THR A 460 -23.21 6.38 3.23
CA THR A 460 -22.19 7.24 3.83
C THR A 460 -22.75 8.18 4.90
N SER A 461 -24.00 8.63 4.80
CA SER A 461 -24.57 9.65 5.69
C SER A 461 -25.61 9.12 6.69
N SER A 462 -25.88 9.92 7.73
CA SER A 462 -26.97 9.68 8.70
C SER A 462 -28.34 10.16 8.21
N THR A 463 -28.42 10.57 6.94
CA THR A 463 -29.69 10.93 6.30
C THR A 463 -30.44 9.67 5.90
N LEU A 464 -31.75 9.65 6.14
CA LEU A 464 -32.63 8.60 5.64
C LEU A 464 -32.60 8.56 4.10
N ILE A 465 -32.89 7.40 3.54
CA ILE A 465 -33.19 7.26 2.12
C ILE A 465 -34.53 7.95 1.90
N GLU A 466 -34.48 9.17 1.39
CA GLU A 466 -35.68 9.89 1.00
C GLU A 466 -36.36 9.13 -0.15
N SER A 467 -37.64 8.82 0.03
CA SER A 467 -38.50 8.56 -1.12
C SER A 467 -38.52 9.87 -1.92
N GLY A 468 -38.23 9.80 -3.22
CA GLY A 468 -37.95 10.96 -4.09
C GLY A 468 -39.06 12.01 -4.22
N SER A 469 -40.07 12.02 -3.36
CA SER A 469 -41.17 12.98 -3.29
C SER A 469 -40.93 14.18 -2.35
N TYR A 470 -39.92 14.16 -1.46
CA TYR A 470 -39.57 15.34 -0.63
C TYR A 470 -38.39 16.17 -1.14
N ARG A 471 -37.62 15.63 -2.10
CA ARG A 471 -37.30 16.48 -3.23
C ARG A 471 -38.64 16.72 -3.93
N GLN A 472 -39.37 17.75 -3.49
CA GLN A 472 -39.84 18.66 -4.51
C GLN A 472 -38.58 18.86 -5.35
N LYS A 473 -38.53 18.22 -6.52
CA LYS A 473 -38.06 18.96 -7.68
C LYS A 473 -38.74 20.29 -7.43
N VAL A 474 -38.00 21.29 -6.95
CA VAL A 474 -38.33 22.66 -7.32
C VAL A 474 -38.63 22.45 -8.78
N LYS A 475 -39.91 22.50 -9.13
CA LYS A 475 -40.28 22.59 -10.52
C LYS A 475 -39.56 23.88 -10.86
N LEU A 476 -38.31 23.75 -11.33
CA LEU A 476 -37.79 24.64 -12.35
C LEU A 476 -39.02 24.76 -13.25
N PRO A 477 -39.55 25.97 -13.47
CA PRO A 477 -40.87 26.18 -14.06
C PRO A 477 -41.07 25.53 -15.45
N TYR A 478 -40.13 24.71 -15.90
CA TYR A 478 -40.08 23.93 -17.12
C TYR A 478 -39.67 22.49 -16.78
N ASP A 479 -40.55 21.52 -17.03
CA ASP A 479 -40.14 20.13 -17.24
C ASP A 479 -39.30 20.12 -18.54
N VAL A 480 -37.98 20.14 -18.40
CA VAL A 480 -37.00 20.28 -19.51
C VAL A 480 -37.04 19.09 -20.49
N GLU A 481 -37.75 18.01 -20.17
CA GLU A 481 -37.92 16.87 -21.08
C GLU A 481 -38.80 17.21 -22.30
N ASP A 482 -39.60 18.30 -22.24
CA ASP A 482 -40.47 18.75 -23.35
C ASP A 482 -39.97 19.99 -24.11
N VAL A 483 -38.77 20.51 -23.80
CA VAL A 483 -38.17 21.57 -24.63
C VAL A 483 -37.61 20.91 -25.89
N CYS A 484 -38.52 20.69 -26.83
CA CYS A 484 -38.21 20.24 -28.19
C CYS A 484 -37.07 21.11 -28.72
N VAL A 485 -35.94 20.48 -29.04
CA VAL A 485 -34.84 21.10 -29.78
C VAL A 485 -35.45 21.63 -31.07
N CYS A 486 -35.77 22.92 -31.09
CA CYS A 486 -36.38 23.56 -32.25
C CYS A 486 -35.43 23.32 -33.42
N GLY A 487 -35.95 22.89 -34.58
CA GLY A 487 -35.12 22.57 -35.76
C GLY A 487 -34.18 23.70 -36.17
N THR A 488 -34.45 24.94 -35.74
CA THR A 488 -33.61 26.13 -35.86
C THR A 488 -32.26 26.04 -35.13
N LEU A 489 -32.14 25.28 -34.03
CA LEU A 489 -30.89 25.17 -33.27
C LEU A 489 -29.80 24.37 -34.03
N ARG A 490 -30.16 23.57 -35.05
CA ARG A 490 -29.19 22.82 -35.87
C ARG A 490 -28.29 23.72 -36.73
N ASN A 491 -28.66 24.98 -36.92
CA ASN A 491 -27.90 25.93 -37.74
C ASN A 491 -26.84 26.72 -36.93
N ILE A 492 -26.71 26.44 -35.62
CA ILE A 492 -25.80 27.16 -34.70
C ILE A 492 -24.32 26.73 -34.86
N GLY A 493 -24.05 25.69 -35.66
CA GLY A 493 -22.69 25.28 -35.97
C GLY A 493 -21.95 24.56 -34.82
N ILE A 494 -22.67 24.05 -33.81
CA ILE A 494 -22.10 23.22 -32.75
C ILE A 494 -22.12 21.72 -33.09
N HIS A 495 -21.25 20.95 -32.45
CA HIS A 495 -21.18 19.51 -32.67
C HIS A 495 -22.49 18.79 -32.24
N PRO A 496 -22.93 17.72 -32.94
CA PRO A 496 -24.19 17.04 -32.65
C PRO A 496 -24.39 16.56 -31.21
N THR A 497 -23.31 16.22 -30.52
CA THR A 497 -23.33 15.80 -29.11
C THR A 497 -23.71 16.95 -28.17
N ALA A 498 -23.40 18.19 -28.54
CA ALA A 498 -23.68 19.38 -27.74
C ALA A 498 -25.18 19.76 -27.74
N TYR A 499 -25.93 19.39 -28.78
CA TYR A 499 -27.35 19.76 -28.92
C TYR A 499 -28.22 19.32 -27.75
N SER A 500 -27.88 18.22 -27.08
CA SER A 500 -28.64 17.72 -25.93
C SER A 500 -28.59 18.63 -24.70
N TYR A 501 -27.69 19.61 -24.69
CA TYR A 501 -27.48 20.53 -23.59
C TYR A 501 -28.02 21.94 -23.87
N VAL A 502 -28.42 22.23 -25.11
CA VAL A 502 -28.81 23.58 -25.54
C VAL A 502 -30.33 23.74 -25.55
N TYR A 503 -30.81 24.89 -25.09
CA TYR A 503 -32.20 25.29 -25.22
C TYR A 503 -32.32 26.77 -25.57
N SER A 504 -33.46 27.15 -26.14
CA SER A 504 -33.77 28.55 -26.44
C SER A 504 -34.79 29.09 -25.45
N ASP A 505 -34.55 30.29 -24.93
CA ASP A 505 -35.46 30.97 -24.00
C ASP A 505 -35.53 32.48 -24.31
N LEU A 506 -36.64 32.88 -24.94
CA LEU A 506 -36.88 34.26 -25.36
C LEU A 506 -37.16 35.21 -24.19
N GLN A 507 -37.48 34.70 -23.01
CA GLN A 507 -37.80 35.54 -21.84
C GLN A 507 -36.54 36.03 -21.09
N LYS A 508 -35.41 35.37 -21.32
CA LYS A 508 -34.14 35.69 -20.66
C LYS A 508 -33.37 36.77 -21.42
N ASN A 509 -32.70 37.64 -20.67
CA ASN A 509 -31.99 38.81 -21.20
C ASN A 509 -30.47 38.57 -21.33
N ASN A 510 -29.72 39.59 -21.78
CA ASN A 510 -28.26 39.51 -21.93
C ASN A 510 -27.52 39.25 -20.60
N VAL A 511 -28.08 39.64 -19.46
CA VAL A 511 -27.49 39.39 -18.13
C VAL A 511 -27.58 37.92 -17.78
N ASP A 512 -28.73 37.28 -18.04
CA ASP A 512 -28.89 35.83 -17.88
C ASP A 512 -27.94 35.05 -18.79
N GLN A 513 -27.70 35.56 -20.00
CA GLN A 513 -26.79 34.97 -20.96
C GLN A 513 -25.34 35.04 -20.48
N GLN A 514 -24.88 36.19 -19.98
CA GLN A 514 -23.56 36.32 -19.34
C GLN A 514 -23.43 35.38 -18.14
N ARG A 515 -24.46 35.26 -17.30
CA ARG A 515 -24.46 34.31 -16.19
C ARG A 515 -24.31 32.86 -16.68
N CYS A 516 -24.98 32.49 -17.75
CA CYS A 516 -24.84 31.16 -18.35
C CYS A 516 -23.43 30.90 -18.88
N ILE A 517 -22.74 31.92 -19.38
CA ILE A 517 -21.34 31.85 -19.80
C ILE A 517 -20.44 31.62 -18.59
N PHE A 518 -20.59 32.40 -17.51
CA PHE A 518 -19.80 32.22 -16.28
C PHE A 518 -20.00 30.82 -15.68
N GLU A 519 -21.23 30.31 -15.64
CA GLU A 519 -21.49 28.95 -15.13
C GLU A 519 -20.88 27.84 -16.04
N LEU A 520 -20.65 28.12 -17.33
CA LEU A 520 -19.93 27.22 -18.23
C LEU A 520 -18.41 27.28 -18.02
N GLU A 521 -17.87 28.48 -17.77
CA GLU A 521 -16.46 28.67 -17.41
C GLU A 521 -16.14 27.97 -16.08
N ASP A 522 -16.99 28.14 -15.06
CA ASP A 522 -16.90 27.41 -13.78
C ASP A 522 -16.92 25.88 -13.99
N PHE A 523 -17.73 25.39 -14.95
CA PHE A 523 -17.76 23.97 -15.28
C PHE A 523 -16.46 23.49 -15.95
N ILE A 524 -15.87 24.32 -16.81
CA ILE A 524 -14.58 24.02 -17.46
C ILE A 524 -13.47 23.93 -16.40
N ASP A 525 -13.40 24.91 -15.51
CA ASP A 525 -12.41 24.94 -14.42
C ASP A 525 -12.57 23.71 -13.51
N TYR A 526 -13.80 23.39 -13.11
CA TYR A 526 -14.10 22.17 -12.36
C TYR A 526 -13.65 20.88 -13.09
N ALA A 527 -13.87 20.80 -14.40
CA ALA A 527 -13.49 19.65 -15.19
C ALA A 527 -11.95 19.54 -15.34
N GLN A 528 -11.23 20.68 -15.41
CA GLN A 528 -9.78 20.72 -15.42
C GLN A 528 -9.17 20.32 -14.07
N GLU A 529 -9.69 20.82 -12.96
CA GLU A 529 -9.31 20.35 -11.62
C GLU A 529 -9.55 18.84 -11.45
N PHE A 530 -10.65 18.35 -12.01
CA PHE A 530 -10.95 16.92 -12.01
C PHE A 530 -9.94 16.13 -12.85
N LEU A 531 -9.49 16.63 -14.01
CA LEU A 531 -8.40 16.03 -14.80
C LEU A 531 -7.10 15.96 -14.01
N ASP A 532 -6.70 17.05 -13.34
CA ASP A 532 -5.49 17.07 -12.51
C ASP A 532 -5.57 16.03 -11.39
N SER A 533 -6.73 15.89 -10.76
CA SER A 533 -6.96 14.86 -9.75
C SER A 533 -6.81 13.43 -10.31
N LEU A 534 -7.23 13.19 -11.56
CA LEU A 534 -7.06 11.90 -12.23
C LEU A 534 -5.59 11.60 -12.51
N HIS A 535 -4.81 12.61 -12.93
CA HIS A 535 -3.37 12.49 -13.12
C HIS A 535 -2.65 12.12 -11.82
N VAL A 536 -2.93 12.81 -10.71
CA VAL A 536 -2.34 12.51 -9.39
C VAL A 536 -2.75 11.12 -8.87
N SER A 537 -3.99 10.69 -9.13
CA SER A 537 -4.48 9.38 -8.69
C SER A 537 -3.77 8.19 -9.36
N LYS A 538 -3.13 8.41 -10.51
CA LYS A 538 -2.37 7.38 -11.23
C LYS A 538 -1.12 6.96 -10.47
N ASP A 539 -0.47 7.90 -9.79
CA ASP A 539 0.83 7.69 -9.14
C ASP A 539 0.72 7.14 -7.71
N SER A 540 -0.43 7.29 -7.06
CA SER A 540 -0.63 6.90 -5.65
C SER A 540 -1.07 5.43 -5.44
N LYS A 541 -1.27 4.66 -6.52
CA LYS A 541 -1.76 3.28 -6.42
C LYS A 541 -0.64 2.33 -6.02
N GLN A 542 -0.89 1.55 -4.95
CA GLN A 542 0.00 0.48 -4.54
C GLN A 542 -0.28 -0.79 -5.33
N TYR A 543 0.79 -1.43 -5.80
CA TYR A 543 0.74 -2.70 -6.52
C TYR A 543 1.44 -3.80 -5.72
N PRO A 544 1.02 -5.07 -5.86
CA PRO A 544 1.69 -6.19 -5.23
C PRO A 544 3.18 -6.19 -5.62
N LEU A 545 4.05 -6.12 -4.61
CA LEU A 545 5.49 -6.22 -4.82
C LEU A 545 5.84 -7.70 -4.97
N PRO A 546 6.43 -8.14 -6.11
CA PRO A 546 6.78 -9.55 -6.31
C PRO A 546 7.64 -10.13 -5.18
N SER A 547 8.49 -9.31 -4.55
CA SER A 547 9.31 -9.69 -3.39
C SER A 547 8.53 -10.17 -2.16
N GLN A 548 7.23 -9.88 -2.07
CA GLN A 548 6.37 -10.31 -0.96
C GLN A 548 5.80 -11.72 -1.12
N TYR A 549 6.11 -12.41 -2.22
CA TYR A 549 5.55 -13.71 -2.59
C TYR A 549 6.63 -14.80 -2.67
N SER A 550 6.23 -16.06 -2.50
CA SER A 550 7.12 -17.22 -2.72
C SER A 550 7.55 -17.29 -4.19
N THR A 551 8.71 -17.89 -4.49
CA THR A 551 9.27 -17.98 -5.87
C THR A 551 8.27 -18.48 -6.90
N THR A 552 7.51 -19.52 -6.57
CA THR A 552 6.45 -20.08 -7.44
C THR A 552 5.34 -19.05 -7.73
N ASN A 553 5.08 -18.12 -6.81
CA ASN A 553 4.08 -17.06 -6.95
C ASN A 553 4.67 -15.71 -7.38
N LYS A 554 5.99 -15.49 -7.35
CA LYS A 554 6.62 -14.20 -7.70
C LYS A 554 6.32 -13.79 -9.13
N ILE A 555 6.45 -14.71 -10.09
CA ILE A 555 6.14 -14.46 -11.50
C ILE A 555 4.65 -14.15 -11.68
N LEU A 556 3.77 -14.92 -11.02
CA LEU A 556 2.34 -14.66 -11.05
C LEU A 556 2.00 -13.28 -10.46
N ALA A 557 2.66 -12.89 -9.37
CA ALA A 557 2.52 -11.57 -8.76
C ALA A 557 3.05 -10.46 -9.68
N ALA A 558 4.18 -10.67 -10.35
CA ALA A 558 4.73 -9.74 -11.35
C ALA A 558 3.79 -9.58 -12.55
N GLY A 559 3.23 -10.68 -13.05
CA GLY A 559 2.21 -10.67 -14.10
C GLY A 559 0.92 -9.97 -13.66
N CYS A 560 0.45 -10.22 -12.44
CA CYS A 560 -0.70 -9.51 -11.87
C CYS A 560 -0.42 -8.01 -11.73
N ARG A 561 0.78 -7.63 -11.26
CA ARG A 561 1.22 -6.22 -11.18
C ARG A 561 1.19 -5.56 -12.56
N SER A 562 1.78 -6.19 -13.56
CA SER A 562 1.81 -5.67 -14.94
C SER A 562 0.39 -5.49 -15.50
N LEU A 563 -0.47 -6.50 -15.36
CA LEU A 563 -1.87 -6.40 -15.82
C LEU A 563 -2.68 -5.36 -15.05
N LEU A 564 -2.46 -5.20 -13.73
CA LEU A 564 -3.13 -4.18 -12.93
C LEU A 564 -2.71 -2.77 -13.36
N LEU A 565 -1.42 -2.56 -13.64
CA LEU A 565 -0.89 -1.31 -14.17
C LEU A 565 -1.50 -0.98 -15.54
N ASP A 566 -1.57 -1.96 -16.44
CA ASP A 566 -2.17 -1.82 -17.77
C ASP A 566 -3.66 -1.44 -17.65
N TYR A 567 -4.45 -2.18 -16.87
CA TYR A 567 -5.86 -1.86 -16.66
C TYR A 567 -6.09 -0.52 -15.96
N ASP A 568 -5.27 -0.15 -14.97
CA ASP A 568 -5.37 1.15 -14.32
C ASP A 568 -5.03 2.29 -15.29
N THR A 569 -4.07 2.08 -16.20
CA THR A 569 -3.72 3.02 -17.26
C THR A 569 -4.87 3.19 -18.25
N GLN A 570 -5.42 2.09 -18.78
CA GLN A 570 -6.57 2.11 -19.69
C GLN A 570 -7.81 2.76 -19.06
N ILE A 571 -8.07 2.54 -17.77
CA ILE A 571 -9.16 3.20 -17.05
C ILE A 571 -8.91 4.71 -16.99
N SER A 572 -7.69 5.13 -16.64
CA SER A 572 -7.35 6.54 -16.49
C SER A 572 -7.41 7.27 -17.84
N GLU A 573 -6.84 6.68 -18.89
CA GLU A 573 -6.92 7.20 -20.26
C GLU A 573 -8.35 7.33 -20.75
N TYR A 574 -9.19 6.33 -20.46
CA TYR A 574 -10.62 6.40 -20.76
C TYR A 574 -11.30 7.57 -20.05
N GLN A 575 -11.07 7.73 -18.74
CA GLN A 575 -11.67 8.81 -17.96
C GLN A 575 -11.20 10.19 -18.42
N ILE A 576 -9.90 10.35 -18.67
CA ILE A 576 -9.30 11.59 -19.20
C ILE A 576 -9.91 11.93 -20.56
N SER A 577 -10.03 10.94 -21.47
CA SER A 577 -10.63 11.14 -22.79
C SER A 577 -12.07 11.67 -22.67
N ILE A 578 -12.88 11.08 -21.80
CA ILE A 578 -14.27 11.52 -21.60
C ILE A 578 -14.31 12.95 -21.05
N VAL A 579 -13.53 13.27 -20.02
CA VAL A 579 -13.55 14.62 -19.44
C VAL A 579 -13.10 15.67 -20.46
N ASN A 580 -12.05 15.38 -21.23
CA ASN A 580 -11.61 16.25 -22.32
C ASN A 580 -12.68 16.47 -23.39
N ASP A 581 -13.45 15.43 -23.76
CA ASP A 581 -14.58 15.57 -24.67
C ASP A 581 -15.65 16.53 -24.12
N PHE A 582 -15.95 16.45 -22.81
CA PHE A 582 -16.90 17.34 -22.15
C PHE A 582 -16.39 18.79 -22.00
N VAL A 583 -15.09 18.97 -21.76
CA VAL A 583 -14.44 20.30 -21.80
C VAL A 583 -14.56 20.91 -23.19
N ARG A 584 -14.27 20.14 -24.25
CA ARG A 584 -14.43 20.61 -25.64
C ARG A 584 -15.88 21.02 -25.92
N ILE A 585 -16.85 20.19 -25.51
CA ILE A 585 -18.28 20.52 -25.64
C ILE A 585 -18.61 21.82 -24.91
N ALA A 586 -18.14 22.01 -23.68
CA ALA A 586 -18.38 23.24 -22.92
C ALA A 586 -17.80 24.48 -23.62
N CYS A 587 -16.58 24.39 -24.16
CA CYS A 587 -15.96 25.48 -24.92
C CYS A 587 -16.76 25.83 -26.20
N GLU A 588 -17.26 24.83 -26.94
CA GLU A 588 -18.15 25.05 -28.10
C GLU A 588 -19.45 25.73 -27.68
N LEU A 589 -20.00 25.32 -26.55
CA LEU A 589 -21.24 25.87 -25.99
C LEU A 589 -21.06 27.32 -25.53
N VAL A 590 -19.91 27.70 -24.97
CA VAL A 590 -19.57 29.11 -24.68
C VAL A 590 -19.60 29.93 -25.97
N GLY A 591 -18.99 29.43 -27.05
CA GLY A 591 -19.01 30.09 -28.36
C GLY A 591 -20.43 30.29 -28.90
N ALA A 592 -21.27 29.24 -28.82
CA ALA A 592 -22.66 29.29 -29.28
C ALA A 592 -23.53 30.26 -28.48
N VAL A 593 -23.42 30.23 -27.15
CA VAL A 593 -24.14 31.16 -26.26
C VAL A 593 -23.67 32.59 -26.51
N THR A 594 -22.40 32.83 -26.83
CA THR A 594 -21.88 34.17 -27.12
C THR A 594 -22.40 34.72 -28.47
N GLN A 595 -22.52 33.86 -29.48
CA GLN A 595 -22.89 34.28 -30.85
C GLN A 595 -24.40 34.44 -31.07
N HIS A 596 -25.23 33.71 -30.31
CA HIS A 596 -26.67 33.66 -30.54
C HIS A 596 -27.45 34.11 -29.31
N GLN A 597 -28.13 35.26 -29.42
CA GLN A 597 -29.06 35.72 -28.39
C GLN A 597 -30.17 34.68 -28.13
N HIS A 598 -30.59 34.58 -26.88
CA HIS A 598 -31.60 33.63 -26.39
C HIS A 598 -31.22 32.14 -26.40
N VAL A 599 -29.95 31.80 -26.64
CA VAL A 599 -29.44 30.43 -26.52
C VAL A 599 -28.83 30.24 -25.12
N PHE A 600 -29.22 29.16 -24.44
CA PHE A 600 -28.79 28.82 -23.09
C PHE A 600 -28.40 27.35 -22.98
N VAL A 601 -27.66 27.01 -21.92
CA VAL A 601 -27.15 25.66 -21.69
C VAL A 601 -27.64 25.09 -20.36
N ASN A 602 -27.99 23.81 -20.37
CA ASN A 602 -28.30 23.04 -19.18
C ASN A 602 -27.02 22.45 -18.58
N ILE A 603 -26.24 23.29 -17.89
CA ILE A 603 -24.94 22.94 -17.30
C ILE A 603 -25.07 21.78 -16.29
N LYS A 604 -26.17 21.71 -15.54
CA LYS A 604 -26.42 20.59 -14.60
C LYS A 604 -26.55 19.25 -15.31
N MET A 605 -27.18 19.23 -16.49
CA MET A 605 -27.27 18.03 -17.32
C MET A 605 -25.92 17.68 -17.94
N LEU A 606 -25.16 18.68 -18.40
CA LEU A 606 -23.78 18.50 -18.89
C LEU A 606 -22.89 17.84 -17.82
N GLN A 607 -22.85 18.41 -16.61
CA GLN A 607 -22.08 17.90 -15.49
C GLN A 607 -22.54 16.50 -15.06
N ARG A 608 -23.85 16.25 -15.00
CA ARG A 608 -24.39 14.92 -14.69
C ARG A 608 -23.99 13.88 -15.73
N ASN A 609 -24.06 14.23 -17.02
CA ASN A 609 -23.70 13.30 -18.09
C ASN A 609 -22.19 13.02 -18.10
N MET A 610 -21.34 14.03 -17.85
CA MET A 610 -19.91 13.83 -17.68
C MET A 610 -19.61 12.84 -16.55
N ILE A 611 -20.17 13.06 -15.35
CA ILE A 611 -19.96 12.18 -14.20
C ILE A 611 -20.48 10.76 -14.48
N ASN A 612 -21.61 10.64 -15.18
CA ASN A 612 -22.18 9.34 -15.54
C ASN A 612 -21.31 8.60 -16.54
N GLU A 613 -20.84 9.23 -17.62
CA GLU A 613 -19.98 8.59 -18.62
C GLU A 613 -18.63 8.17 -18.02
N VAL A 614 -18.02 9.03 -17.19
CA VAL A 614 -16.77 8.72 -16.48
C VAL A 614 -16.88 7.48 -15.58
N ASN A 615 -18.03 7.27 -14.93
CA ASN A 615 -18.18 6.25 -13.87
C ASN A 615 -19.07 5.06 -14.22
N SER A 616 -19.90 5.17 -15.25
CA SER A 616 -21.01 4.25 -15.49
C SER A 616 -21.09 3.74 -16.93
N SER A 617 -20.15 4.09 -17.80
CA SER A 617 -20.14 3.54 -19.15
C SER A 617 -19.87 2.02 -19.15
N GLN A 618 -20.37 1.33 -20.17
CA GLN A 618 -20.13 -0.11 -20.32
C GLN A 618 -18.63 -0.43 -20.45
N ASN A 619 -17.87 0.45 -21.10
CA ASN A 619 -16.42 0.31 -21.26
C ASN A 619 -15.69 0.43 -19.91
N PHE A 620 -16.03 1.43 -19.10
CA PHE A 620 -15.49 1.58 -17.75
C PHE A 620 -15.81 0.35 -16.88
N PHE A 621 -17.06 -0.13 -16.90
CA PHE A 621 -17.44 -1.34 -16.15
C PHE A 621 -16.69 -2.59 -16.62
N ARG A 622 -16.46 -2.75 -17.93
CA ARG A 622 -15.70 -3.86 -18.49
C ARG A 622 -14.26 -3.86 -17.96
N LEU A 623 -13.56 -2.72 -18.07
CA LEU A 623 -12.19 -2.55 -17.58
C LEU A 623 -12.10 -2.78 -16.07
N ARG A 624 -13.00 -2.14 -15.30
CA ARG A 624 -13.05 -2.29 -13.84
C ARG A 624 -13.32 -3.74 -13.41
N ARG A 625 -14.17 -4.47 -14.13
CA ARG A 625 -14.45 -5.89 -13.86
C ARG A 625 -13.22 -6.76 -14.14
N GLN A 626 -12.48 -6.51 -15.21
CA GLN A 626 -11.25 -7.22 -15.52
C GLN A 626 -10.17 -6.93 -14.48
N ARG A 627 -9.94 -5.66 -14.14
CA ARG A 627 -9.06 -5.25 -13.03
C ARG A 627 -9.39 -5.99 -11.73
N THR A 628 -10.67 -6.02 -11.34
CA THR A 628 -11.13 -6.69 -10.11
C THR A 628 -10.87 -8.20 -10.14
N LYS A 629 -10.99 -8.86 -11.30
CA LYS A 629 -10.63 -10.28 -11.43
C LYS A 629 -9.15 -10.53 -11.18
N ILE A 630 -8.28 -9.68 -11.71
CA ILE A 630 -6.82 -9.79 -11.50
C ILE A 630 -6.46 -9.50 -10.04
N ASP A 631 -7.05 -8.46 -9.44
CA ASP A 631 -6.85 -8.13 -8.03
C ASP A 631 -7.23 -9.28 -7.10
N ASN A 632 -8.41 -9.89 -7.32
CA ASN A 632 -8.82 -11.08 -6.57
C ASN A 632 -7.85 -12.25 -6.75
N LYS A 633 -7.33 -12.47 -7.98
CA LYS A 633 -6.33 -13.52 -8.24
C LYS A 633 -5.03 -13.22 -7.51
N CYS A 634 -4.64 -11.96 -7.41
CA CYS A 634 -3.46 -11.54 -6.67
C CYS A 634 -3.61 -11.71 -5.16
N GLN A 635 -4.80 -11.47 -4.61
CA GLN A 635 -5.10 -11.67 -3.18
C GLN A 635 -5.11 -13.15 -2.79
N GLN A 636 -5.34 -14.06 -3.75
CA GLN A 636 -5.24 -15.52 -3.55
C GLN A 636 -3.79 -16.02 -3.53
N LEU A 637 -2.81 -15.21 -3.98
CA LEU A 637 -1.40 -15.58 -3.91
C LEU A 637 -0.93 -15.49 -2.44
N THR A 638 -0.36 -16.59 -1.94
CA THR A 638 0.12 -16.68 -0.56
C THR A 638 1.29 -15.71 -0.33
N LYS A 639 1.09 -14.71 0.53
CA LYS A 639 2.14 -13.79 1.00
C LYS A 639 3.12 -14.52 1.91
N LEU A 640 4.36 -14.05 1.97
CA LEU A 640 5.36 -14.55 2.90
C LEU A 640 4.96 -14.18 4.37
N PRO A 641 4.79 -15.13 5.32
CA PRO A 641 4.79 -14.85 6.77
C PRO A 641 6.02 -14.03 7.23
N HIS A 642 6.03 -13.47 8.45
CA HIS A 642 7.23 -12.83 9.05
C HIS A 642 8.31 -13.86 9.45
N ILE A 643 9.61 -13.51 9.45
CA ILE A 643 10.72 -14.44 9.78
C ILE A 643 11.21 -14.24 11.20
N ASN A 644 11.63 -15.33 11.83
CA ASN A 644 12.59 -15.31 12.92
C ASN A 644 13.89 -16.03 12.46
N LEU A 645 15.06 -15.42 12.68
CA LEU A 645 16.37 -15.95 12.26
C LEU A 645 16.71 -17.30 12.92
N SER A 646 16.12 -17.58 14.09
CA SER A 646 16.21 -18.88 14.76
C SER A 646 15.72 -20.03 13.90
N ASP A 647 14.70 -19.78 13.08
CA ASP A 647 13.96 -20.81 12.35
C ASP A 647 14.81 -21.41 11.21
N ILE A 648 15.69 -20.60 10.62
CA ILE A 648 16.60 -21.05 9.55
C ILE A 648 17.56 -22.12 10.07
N ARG A 649 18.19 -21.90 11.23
CA ARG A 649 19.14 -22.86 11.82
C ARG A 649 18.45 -24.16 12.26
N GLN A 650 17.25 -24.05 12.81
CA GLN A 650 16.47 -25.21 13.20
C GLN A 650 16.09 -26.06 11.99
N GLN A 651 15.61 -25.44 10.90
CA GLN A 651 15.26 -26.16 9.68
C GLN A 651 16.46 -26.79 8.98
N VAL A 652 17.62 -26.14 9.00
CA VAL A 652 18.88 -26.76 8.52
C VAL A 652 19.18 -28.05 9.29
N THR A 653 18.95 -28.06 10.60
CA THR A 653 19.18 -29.23 11.46
C THR A 653 18.17 -30.34 11.16
N GLU A 654 16.91 -30.01 10.90
CA GLU A 654 15.87 -30.97 10.49
C GLU A 654 16.10 -31.53 9.09
N ILE A 655 16.66 -30.74 8.18
CA ILE A 655 16.97 -31.19 6.81
C ILE A 655 18.16 -32.15 6.81
N LYS A 656 19.14 -31.95 7.69
CA LYS A 656 20.25 -32.89 7.89
C LYS A 656 19.77 -34.30 8.25
N SER A 657 18.63 -34.44 8.94
CA SER A 657 18.08 -35.76 9.28
C SER A 657 17.22 -36.39 8.18
N ARG A 658 16.71 -35.59 7.22
CA ARG A 658 15.85 -36.05 6.12
C ARG A 658 16.60 -36.29 4.80
N LEU A 659 17.68 -35.55 4.57
CA LEU A 659 18.56 -35.73 3.43
C LEU A 659 19.36 -37.01 3.58
N GLY A 660 18.90 -38.09 2.93
CA GLY A 660 19.80 -39.19 2.56
C GLY A 660 20.86 -38.71 1.54
N ASN A 661 21.53 -39.64 0.85
CA ASN A 661 22.63 -39.33 -0.09
C ASN A 661 22.22 -38.57 -1.38
N ASN A 662 20.98 -38.11 -1.55
CA ASN A 662 20.53 -37.42 -2.76
C ASN A 662 20.10 -35.97 -2.47
N PRO A 663 21.01 -34.98 -2.58
CA PRO A 663 20.71 -33.57 -2.32
C PRO A 663 19.66 -32.97 -3.29
N PHE A 664 19.38 -33.63 -4.41
CA PHE A 664 18.49 -33.13 -5.46
C PHE A 664 17.02 -33.55 -5.30
N SER A 665 16.69 -34.41 -4.33
CA SER A 665 15.31 -34.84 -4.09
C SER A 665 14.49 -33.88 -3.22
N LEU A 666 15.09 -32.80 -2.71
CA LEU A 666 14.35 -31.76 -2.01
C LEU A 666 13.48 -30.99 -3.02
N GLN A 667 12.20 -31.33 -3.11
CA GLN A 667 11.18 -30.37 -3.55
C GLN A 667 11.34 -29.09 -2.72
N GLN A 668 11.07 -27.92 -3.34
CA GLN A 668 11.22 -26.57 -2.75
C GLN A 668 11.07 -26.62 -1.23
N SER A 669 12.19 -26.77 -0.53
CA SER A 669 12.14 -27.12 0.88
C SER A 669 11.76 -25.89 1.68
N ASP A 670 11.16 -26.07 2.85
CA ASP A 670 10.92 -24.95 3.77
C ASP A 670 12.19 -24.11 3.96
N LEU A 671 13.38 -24.74 3.93
CA LEU A 671 14.67 -24.06 3.98
C LEU A 671 14.95 -23.15 2.79
N GLU A 672 14.65 -23.57 1.57
CA GLU A 672 14.85 -22.72 0.40
C GLU A 672 13.96 -21.48 0.48
N TYR A 673 12.71 -21.68 0.92
CA TYR A 673 11.78 -20.62 1.20
C TYR A 673 12.32 -19.65 2.27
N GLN A 674 12.89 -20.17 3.38
CA GLN A 674 13.49 -19.32 4.39
C GLN A 674 14.77 -18.62 3.92
N LEU A 675 15.59 -19.26 3.07
CA LEU A 675 16.79 -18.69 2.49
C LEU A 675 16.46 -17.53 1.54
N GLN A 676 15.46 -17.69 0.66
CA GLN A 676 14.98 -16.59 -0.20
C GLN A 676 14.48 -15.40 0.62
N LYS A 677 13.80 -15.68 1.71
CA LYS A 677 13.30 -14.65 2.62
C LYS A 677 14.45 -14.01 3.42
N TYR A 678 15.49 -14.77 3.77
CA TYR A 678 16.74 -14.24 4.30
C TYR A 678 17.43 -13.31 3.31
N PHE A 679 17.55 -13.70 2.03
CA PHE A 679 18.12 -12.85 0.97
C PHE A 679 17.31 -11.56 0.78
N SER A 680 15.97 -11.65 0.89
CA SER A 680 15.07 -10.50 0.76
C SER A 680 15.12 -9.55 1.97
N ALA A 681 15.30 -10.09 3.19
CA ALA A 681 15.35 -9.33 4.43
C ALA A 681 16.73 -8.74 4.72
N HIS A 682 17.77 -9.39 4.21
CA HIS A 682 19.16 -8.96 4.31
C HIS A 682 19.68 -8.81 2.88
N PRO A 683 19.29 -7.75 2.16
CA PRO A 683 20.02 -7.40 0.96
C PRO A 683 21.48 -7.31 1.39
N SER A 684 22.27 -8.29 0.96
CA SER A 684 23.73 -8.23 1.03
C SER A 684 24.17 -6.87 0.48
N PRO A 685 25.38 -6.35 0.78
CA PRO A 685 25.82 -5.04 0.27
C PRO A 685 25.39 -4.90 -1.19
N GLU A 686 24.56 -3.88 -1.46
CA GLU A 686 23.67 -3.71 -2.64
C GLU A 686 24.36 -3.92 -4.01
N ARG A 687 25.69 -4.05 -4.02
CA ARG A 687 26.55 -4.32 -5.17
C ARG A 687 26.55 -5.76 -5.66
N TYR A 688 26.27 -6.76 -4.80
CA TYR A 688 26.40 -8.16 -5.24
C TYR A 688 25.25 -8.63 -6.14
N ASP A 689 24.00 -8.43 -5.70
CA ASP A 689 22.81 -8.94 -6.40
C ASP A 689 22.69 -8.31 -7.78
N VAL A 690 22.88 -6.99 -7.88
CA VAL A 690 22.81 -6.24 -9.14
C VAL A 690 23.87 -6.70 -10.15
N SER A 691 25.09 -7.00 -9.69
CA SER A 691 26.20 -7.38 -10.56
C SER A 691 26.08 -8.82 -11.07
N ALA A 692 25.64 -9.76 -10.24
CA ALA A 692 25.38 -11.14 -10.65
C ALA A 692 24.17 -11.22 -11.58
N VAL A 693 23.08 -10.50 -11.27
CA VAL A 693 21.90 -10.41 -12.13
C VAL A 693 22.23 -9.79 -13.48
N LYS A 694 23.10 -8.78 -13.53
CA LYS A 694 23.56 -8.18 -14.78
C LYS A 694 24.31 -9.20 -15.66
N ASP A 695 25.26 -9.95 -15.09
CA ASP A 695 25.98 -10.99 -15.83
C ASP A 695 25.03 -12.07 -16.34
N LEU A 696 24.04 -12.44 -15.52
CA LEU A 696 23.00 -13.38 -15.92
C LEU A 696 22.20 -12.90 -17.13
N ILE A 697 21.73 -11.64 -17.12
CA ILE A 697 21.01 -11.02 -18.25
C ILE A 697 21.89 -10.96 -19.51
N CYS A 698 23.18 -10.65 -19.34
CA CYS A 698 24.16 -10.64 -20.43
C CYS A 698 24.52 -12.06 -20.93
N GLY A 699 24.19 -13.12 -20.20
CA GLY A 699 24.54 -14.50 -20.55
C GLY A 699 25.99 -14.88 -20.23
N ASN A 700 26.63 -14.12 -19.35
CA ASN A 700 27.99 -14.39 -18.86
C ASN A 700 27.93 -15.43 -17.73
N VAL A 701 27.64 -16.69 -18.09
CA VAL A 701 27.32 -17.75 -17.13
C VAL A 701 28.48 -18.08 -16.19
N ALA A 702 29.73 -17.99 -16.67
CA ALA A 702 30.92 -18.28 -15.89
C ALA A 702 31.15 -17.24 -14.78
N GLU A 703 31.08 -15.96 -15.12
CA GLU A 703 31.19 -14.83 -14.19
C GLU A 703 30.05 -14.83 -13.17
N PHE A 704 28.83 -15.14 -13.64
CA PHE A 704 27.68 -15.34 -12.78
C PHE A 704 27.92 -16.45 -11.75
N LEU A 705 28.35 -17.65 -12.18
CA LEU A 705 28.65 -18.77 -11.29
C LEU A 705 29.73 -18.43 -10.26
N GLN A 706 30.82 -17.79 -10.70
CA GLN A 706 31.89 -17.36 -9.80
C GLN A 706 31.34 -16.48 -8.67
N LYS A 707 30.48 -15.51 -9.01
CA LYS A 707 29.81 -14.66 -8.03
C LYS A 707 28.93 -15.51 -7.10
N ILE A 708 28.10 -16.41 -7.65
CA ILE A 708 27.23 -17.29 -6.85
C ILE A 708 28.05 -18.04 -5.79
N PHE A 709 29.17 -18.64 -6.16
CA PHE A 709 30.03 -19.36 -5.21
C PHE A 709 30.66 -18.44 -4.15
N MET A 710 31.04 -17.22 -4.50
CA MET A 710 31.55 -16.26 -3.51
C MET A 710 30.48 -15.90 -2.47
N HIS A 711 29.25 -15.69 -2.91
CA HIS A 711 28.13 -15.33 -2.03
C HIS A 711 27.64 -16.49 -1.19
N GLU A 712 27.61 -17.67 -1.78
CA GLU A 712 27.33 -18.91 -1.11
C GLU A 712 28.28 -19.10 0.08
N ASN A 713 29.59 -19.01 -0.14
CA ASN A 713 30.61 -19.08 0.91
C ASN A 713 30.42 -18.01 1.99
N TYR A 714 30.08 -16.77 1.60
CA TYR A 714 29.78 -15.70 2.56
C TYR A 714 28.59 -16.07 3.47
N ILE A 715 27.49 -16.56 2.90
CA ILE A 715 26.29 -16.94 3.65
C ILE A 715 26.55 -18.15 4.54
N TYR A 716 27.21 -19.17 4.01
CA TYR A 716 27.60 -20.37 4.74
C TYR A 716 28.38 -20.03 6.00
N ASN A 717 29.41 -19.18 5.86
CA ASN A 717 30.25 -18.71 6.96
C ASN A 717 29.47 -17.82 7.95
N LYS A 718 28.66 -16.89 7.45
CA LYS A 718 27.89 -15.96 8.28
C LYS A 718 26.84 -16.67 9.13
N LEU A 719 26.17 -17.67 8.57
CA LEU A 719 25.15 -18.45 9.26
C LEU A 719 25.74 -19.55 10.16
N LYS A 720 27.06 -19.81 10.06
CA LYS A 720 27.81 -20.87 10.77
C LYS A 720 27.22 -22.25 10.48
N LEU A 721 27.01 -22.55 9.21
CA LEU A 721 26.49 -23.83 8.76
C LEU A 721 27.64 -24.86 8.75
N ASN A 722 27.39 -26.07 9.25
CA ASN A 722 28.42 -27.13 9.41
C ASN A 722 27.99 -28.44 8.72
N PHE A 723 27.53 -28.37 7.47
CA PHE A 723 27.02 -29.53 6.74
C PHE A 723 27.21 -29.36 5.22
N ASP A 724 28.11 -30.13 4.63
CA ASP A 724 28.58 -29.93 3.24
C ASP A 724 27.50 -29.93 2.15
N PRO A 725 26.43 -30.76 2.21
CA PRO A 725 25.34 -30.70 1.23
C PRO A 725 24.60 -29.35 1.18
N ILE A 726 24.74 -28.51 2.21
CA ILE A 726 24.16 -27.17 2.25
C ILE A 726 24.76 -26.28 1.16
N HIS A 727 26.05 -26.42 0.83
CA HIS A 727 26.67 -25.61 -0.20
C HIS A 727 25.88 -25.73 -1.52
N GLN A 728 25.55 -26.95 -1.93
CA GLN A 728 24.76 -27.19 -3.14
C GLN A 728 23.35 -26.61 -3.05
N ILE A 729 22.68 -26.73 -1.89
CA ILE A 729 21.34 -26.16 -1.67
C ILE A 729 21.38 -24.63 -1.75
N LEU A 730 22.40 -23.99 -1.15
CA LEU A 730 22.59 -22.55 -1.20
C LEU A 730 22.88 -22.07 -2.62
N VAL A 731 23.75 -22.75 -3.37
CA VAL A 731 24.01 -22.43 -4.80
C VAL A 731 22.70 -22.46 -5.59
N VAL A 732 21.92 -23.54 -5.48
CA VAL A 732 20.65 -23.67 -6.21
C VAL A 732 19.66 -22.58 -5.80
N ALA A 733 19.54 -22.27 -4.51
CA ALA A 733 18.67 -21.21 -4.00
C ALA A 733 19.09 -19.82 -4.50
N LEU A 734 20.39 -19.54 -4.52
CA LEU A 734 20.94 -18.28 -5.03
C LEU A 734 20.76 -18.14 -6.55
N ILE A 735 20.95 -19.23 -7.31
CA ILE A 735 20.67 -19.25 -8.75
C ILE A 735 19.19 -18.90 -8.99
N ARG A 736 18.26 -19.60 -8.33
CA ARG A 736 16.82 -19.33 -8.44
C ARG A 736 16.48 -17.88 -8.08
N ASN A 737 17.02 -17.37 -6.98
CA ASN A 737 16.79 -15.98 -6.57
C ASN A 737 17.34 -14.96 -7.58
N SER A 738 18.48 -15.28 -8.20
CA SER A 738 19.08 -14.42 -9.23
C SER A 738 18.23 -14.39 -10.50
N PHE A 739 17.70 -15.54 -10.95
CA PHE A 739 16.74 -15.59 -12.06
C PHE A 739 15.47 -14.81 -11.74
N ASP A 740 14.89 -14.97 -10.54
CA ASP A 740 13.74 -14.17 -10.12
C ASP A 740 14.02 -12.66 -10.24
N SER A 741 15.19 -12.24 -9.75
CA SER A 741 15.61 -10.84 -9.76
C SER A 741 15.91 -10.33 -11.17
N ALA A 742 16.48 -11.15 -12.04
CA ALA A 742 16.68 -10.85 -13.46
C ALA A 742 15.36 -10.63 -14.19
N TYR A 743 14.38 -11.51 -13.97
CA TYR A 743 13.06 -11.39 -14.61
C TYR A 743 12.27 -10.18 -14.11
N ILE A 744 12.49 -9.75 -12.88
CA ILE A 744 11.90 -8.52 -12.32
C ILE A 744 12.58 -7.25 -12.88
N SER A 745 13.91 -7.28 -13.03
CA SER A 745 14.71 -6.09 -13.38
C SER A 745 14.82 -5.81 -14.89
N ALA A 746 14.91 -6.84 -15.74
CA ALA A 746 15.14 -6.68 -17.18
C ALA A 746 13.87 -6.33 -17.99
N GLY A 747 12.67 -6.48 -17.39
CA GLY A 747 11.40 -6.44 -18.11
C GLY A 747 11.20 -7.66 -19.04
N THR A 748 9.96 -7.95 -19.43
CA THR A 748 9.61 -9.19 -20.17
C THR A 748 10.25 -9.27 -21.57
N SER A 749 10.65 -8.15 -22.17
CA SER A 749 11.14 -8.09 -23.54
C SER A 749 12.62 -8.48 -23.72
N GLN A 750 13.41 -8.50 -22.65
CA GLN A 750 14.85 -8.80 -22.72
C GLN A 750 15.20 -10.26 -22.38
N LEU A 751 14.20 -11.12 -22.17
CA LEU A 751 14.38 -12.45 -21.59
C LEU A 751 14.17 -13.55 -22.63
N ASP A 752 15.09 -14.52 -22.65
CA ASP A 752 15.15 -15.55 -23.70
C ASP A 752 13.87 -16.39 -23.80
N LEU A 753 13.13 -16.55 -22.69
CA LEU A 753 11.88 -17.31 -22.63
C LEU A 753 10.74 -16.71 -23.48
N CYS A 754 10.88 -15.49 -24.00
CA CYS A 754 9.92 -14.86 -24.90
C CYS A 754 10.47 -14.53 -26.30
N SER A 755 11.74 -14.85 -26.57
CA SER A 755 12.47 -14.36 -27.75
C SER A 755 12.10 -15.06 -29.09
N PHE A 756 11.52 -16.26 -29.05
CA PHE A 756 11.24 -17.08 -30.25
C PHE A 756 9.74 -17.22 -30.56
N SER A 757 8.97 -16.13 -30.47
CA SER A 757 7.49 -16.17 -30.62
C SER A 757 7.01 -16.79 -31.93
N LYS A 758 7.68 -16.49 -33.07
CA LYS A 758 7.33 -17.05 -34.38
C LYS A 758 7.56 -18.56 -34.45
N GLN A 759 8.70 -19.03 -33.95
CA GLN A 759 9.04 -20.45 -33.94
C GLN A 759 8.15 -21.22 -32.96
N ASN A 760 7.79 -20.62 -31.82
CA ASN A 760 6.79 -21.19 -30.91
C ASN A 760 5.43 -21.39 -31.59
N GLN A 761 4.94 -20.39 -32.33
CA GLN A 761 3.70 -20.52 -33.10
C GLN A 761 3.78 -21.62 -34.16
N LEU A 762 4.91 -21.73 -34.87
CA LEU A 762 5.16 -22.80 -35.83
C LEU A 762 5.17 -24.19 -35.16
N PHE A 763 5.78 -24.30 -33.98
CA PHE A 763 5.76 -25.54 -33.22
C PHE A 763 4.33 -25.94 -32.84
N LEU A 764 3.56 -24.98 -32.29
CA LEU A 764 2.17 -25.20 -31.88
C LEU A 764 1.28 -25.64 -33.03
N SER A 765 1.48 -25.11 -34.24
CA SER A 765 0.71 -25.52 -35.43
C SER A 765 1.06 -26.92 -35.93
N LYS A 766 2.31 -27.38 -35.75
CA LYS A 766 2.78 -28.72 -36.13
C LYS A 766 2.47 -29.80 -35.07
N ALA A 767 2.36 -29.45 -33.80
CA ALA A 767 2.15 -30.40 -32.69
C ALA A 767 0.97 -31.39 -32.91
N PRO A 768 -0.23 -30.97 -33.37
CA PRO A 768 -1.34 -31.89 -33.62
C PRO A 768 -1.06 -32.92 -34.73
N LEU A 769 -0.19 -32.58 -35.71
CA LEU A 769 0.17 -33.47 -36.81
C LEU A 769 1.07 -34.61 -36.30
N VAL A 770 2.01 -34.29 -35.41
CA VAL A 770 2.92 -35.27 -34.80
C VAL A 770 2.16 -36.32 -33.99
N LEU A 771 1.09 -35.93 -33.30
CA LEU A 771 0.25 -36.87 -32.54
C LEU A 771 -0.47 -37.89 -33.43
N LYS A 772 -0.64 -37.61 -34.73
CA LYS A 772 -1.26 -38.54 -35.70
C LYS A 772 -0.26 -39.56 -36.27
N ILE A 773 1.05 -39.41 -36.02
CA ILE A 773 2.06 -40.33 -36.56
C ILE A 773 1.85 -41.74 -35.94
N PRO A 774 1.72 -42.79 -36.77
CA PRO A 774 1.66 -44.17 -36.28
C PRO A 774 2.95 -44.55 -35.55
N THR A 775 2.83 -45.26 -34.42
CA THR A 775 3.98 -45.67 -33.57
C THR A 775 5.04 -46.48 -34.34
N GLN A 776 4.65 -47.18 -35.41
CA GLN A 776 5.54 -47.94 -36.29
C GLN A 776 6.54 -47.06 -37.04
N LYS A 777 6.13 -45.85 -37.45
CA LYS A 777 7.01 -44.92 -38.17
C LYS A 777 8.08 -44.30 -37.25
N LEU A 778 7.86 -44.34 -35.94
CA LEU A 778 8.76 -43.79 -34.93
C LEU A 778 9.85 -44.79 -34.48
N LYS A 779 9.98 -45.94 -35.15
CA LYS A 779 10.95 -47.00 -34.84
C LYS A 779 10.90 -47.46 -33.36
N LEU A 780 9.74 -47.36 -32.71
CA LEU A 780 9.55 -47.91 -31.37
C LEU A 780 9.68 -49.44 -31.44
N ASN A 781 10.42 -50.05 -30.50
CA ASN A 781 10.70 -51.48 -30.54
C ASN A 781 9.39 -52.26 -30.45
N THR A 782 9.07 -53.04 -31.49
CA THR A 782 7.80 -53.77 -31.53
C THR A 782 7.75 -54.93 -30.52
N LYS A 783 8.88 -55.31 -29.90
CA LYS A 783 8.92 -56.31 -28.83
C LYS A 783 8.49 -55.75 -27.48
N THR A 784 8.65 -54.45 -27.25
CA THR A 784 8.31 -53.78 -25.99
C THR A 784 6.85 -53.31 -25.93
N MET A 785 6.20 -53.13 -27.08
CA MET A 785 4.82 -52.65 -27.15
C MET A 785 3.78 -53.79 -27.18
N LYS A 786 2.77 -53.73 -26.28
CA LYS A 786 1.55 -54.58 -26.34
C LYS A 786 0.94 -54.54 -27.75
N LYS A 787 0.43 -55.68 -28.28
CA LYS A 787 -0.12 -55.81 -29.65
C LYS A 787 -1.07 -54.67 -30.06
N ALA A 788 -1.98 -54.25 -29.17
CA ALA A 788 -2.92 -53.15 -29.42
C ALA A 788 -2.26 -51.76 -29.61
N SER A 789 -1.04 -51.57 -29.11
CA SER A 789 -0.29 -50.32 -29.19
C SER A 789 0.55 -50.21 -30.46
N LYS A 790 0.75 -51.32 -31.19
CA LYS A 790 1.55 -51.39 -32.42
C LYS A 790 0.91 -50.65 -33.59
N PHE A 791 -0.40 -50.44 -33.55
CA PHE A 791 -1.15 -49.72 -34.59
C PHE A 791 -1.74 -48.41 -34.06
N ALA A 792 -1.41 -48.06 -32.81
CA ALA A 792 -1.85 -46.80 -32.23
C ALA A 792 -1.07 -45.62 -32.85
N THR A 793 -1.70 -44.45 -32.85
CA THR A 793 -0.98 -43.19 -33.09
C THR A 793 -0.19 -42.80 -31.85
N LEU A 794 0.82 -41.94 -32.01
CA LEU A 794 1.59 -41.40 -30.90
C LEU A 794 0.67 -40.76 -29.85
N GLY A 795 -0.34 -39.99 -30.29
CA GLY A 795 -1.35 -39.37 -29.43
C GLY A 795 -2.13 -40.39 -28.57
N ALA A 796 -2.59 -41.49 -29.17
CA ALA A 796 -3.28 -42.55 -28.43
C ALA A 796 -2.37 -43.23 -27.39
N LEU A 797 -1.06 -43.30 -27.64
CA LEU A 797 -0.09 -43.84 -26.69
C LEU A 797 0.15 -42.90 -25.50
N VAL A 798 0.41 -41.61 -25.75
CA VAL A 798 0.68 -40.61 -24.69
C VAL A 798 -0.57 -40.20 -23.90
N ASN A 799 -1.77 -40.47 -24.42
CA ASN A 799 -3.03 -40.24 -23.69
C ASN A 799 -3.33 -41.30 -22.62
N ARG A 800 -2.58 -42.42 -22.57
CA ARG A 800 -2.82 -43.50 -21.59
C ARG A 800 -2.48 -43.12 -20.16
N LYS A 801 -1.51 -42.23 -19.96
CA LYS A 801 -1.10 -41.74 -18.65
C LYS A 801 -1.02 -40.21 -18.63
N PRO A 802 -1.32 -39.57 -17.49
CA PRO A 802 -1.28 -38.12 -17.35
C PRO A 802 0.17 -37.64 -17.15
N ILE A 803 1.03 -37.87 -18.14
CA ILE A 803 2.35 -37.22 -18.19
C ILE A 803 2.14 -35.88 -18.90
N THR A 804 2.54 -34.79 -18.26
CA THR A 804 2.53 -33.44 -18.82
C THR A 804 3.87 -32.75 -18.62
N ILE A 805 4.16 -31.83 -19.52
CA ILE A 805 5.34 -30.96 -19.51
C ILE A 805 4.93 -29.49 -19.68
N SER A 806 3.63 -29.18 -19.82
CA SER A 806 3.15 -27.81 -20.10
C SER A 806 3.50 -26.82 -18.98
N ASP A 807 3.72 -27.32 -17.77
CA ASP A 807 4.10 -26.50 -16.62
C ASP A 807 5.44 -25.77 -16.81
N VAL A 808 6.34 -26.25 -17.68
CA VAL A 808 7.65 -25.60 -17.92
C VAL A 808 7.52 -24.14 -18.35
N GLN A 809 6.40 -23.74 -18.97
CA GLN A 809 6.15 -22.36 -19.39
C GLN A 809 6.02 -21.37 -18.22
N TRP A 810 5.80 -21.86 -16.99
CA TRP A 810 5.59 -21.04 -15.80
C TRP A 810 6.85 -20.87 -14.94
N TYR A 811 7.96 -21.50 -15.30
CA TYR A 811 9.23 -21.42 -14.55
C TYR A 811 10.23 -20.55 -15.30
N ASN A 812 11.07 -19.84 -14.54
CA ASN A 812 12.03 -18.84 -15.05
C ASN A 812 13.51 -19.22 -14.85
N ASN A 813 13.78 -20.39 -14.25
CA ASN A 813 15.13 -20.84 -13.97
C ASN A 813 15.38 -22.23 -14.59
N PRO A 814 16.60 -22.49 -15.09
CA PRO A 814 16.89 -23.69 -15.86
C PRO A 814 16.80 -24.97 -15.02
N ILE A 815 17.05 -24.88 -13.71
CA ILE A 815 17.05 -26.03 -12.80
C ILE A 815 15.63 -26.60 -12.65
N ASP A 816 14.63 -25.75 -12.39
CA ASP A 816 13.25 -26.20 -12.20
C ASP A 816 12.61 -26.68 -13.49
N ILE A 817 12.86 -25.98 -14.60
CA ILE A 817 12.43 -26.40 -15.94
C ILE A 817 12.99 -27.80 -16.24
N THR A 818 14.30 -27.98 -16.07
CA THR A 818 14.97 -29.26 -16.36
C THR A 818 14.49 -30.38 -15.44
N ARG A 819 14.15 -30.08 -14.19
CA ARG A 819 13.57 -31.07 -13.28
C ARG A 819 12.23 -31.60 -13.77
N ILE A 820 11.34 -30.73 -14.27
CA ILE A 820 10.04 -31.14 -14.83
C ILE A 820 10.26 -32.03 -16.06
N ILE A 821 11.18 -31.64 -16.94
CA ILE A 821 11.59 -32.42 -18.10
C ILE A 821 12.12 -33.80 -17.67
N LEU A 822 13.02 -33.86 -16.69
CA LEU A 822 13.59 -35.10 -16.18
C LEU A 822 12.51 -36.01 -15.58
N THR A 823 11.55 -35.46 -14.83
CA THR A 823 10.41 -36.21 -14.28
C THR A 823 9.52 -36.78 -15.39
N ALA A 824 9.25 -36.00 -16.44
CA ALA A 824 8.52 -36.48 -17.61
C ALA A 824 9.27 -37.64 -18.29
N ILE A 825 10.58 -37.49 -18.52
CA ILE A 825 11.45 -38.52 -19.10
C ILE A 825 11.45 -39.81 -18.26
N LYS A 826 11.63 -39.70 -16.94
CA LYS A 826 11.60 -40.84 -16.01
C LYS A 826 10.24 -41.56 -16.00
N SER A 827 9.17 -40.87 -16.40
CA SER A 827 7.82 -41.42 -16.49
C SER A 827 7.51 -42.10 -17.83
N LEU A 828 8.33 -41.89 -18.88
CA LEU A 828 8.08 -42.45 -20.22
C LEU A 828 8.05 -43.98 -20.30
N PRO A 829 8.90 -44.75 -19.59
CA PRO A 829 8.85 -46.22 -19.65
C PRO A 829 7.47 -46.77 -19.26
N SER A 830 6.77 -46.06 -18.37
CA SER A 830 5.42 -46.38 -17.95
C SER A 830 4.35 -46.27 -19.05
N LEU A 831 4.61 -45.55 -20.15
CA LEU A 831 3.67 -45.49 -21.30
C LEU A 831 3.68 -46.78 -22.12
N CYS A 832 4.80 -47.49 -22.11
CA CYS A 832 5.01 -48.72 -22.88
C CYS A 832 4.99 -49.98 -22.01
N ASP A 833 4.81 -49.83 -20.68
CA ASP A 833 4.91 -50.91 -19.69
C ASP A 833 6.25 -51.67 -19.78
N VAL A 834 7.37 -50.93 -19.90
CA VAL A 834 8.74 -51.48 -19.92
C VAL A 834 9.63 -50.77 -18.92
N ASP A 835 10.71 -51.45 -18.51
CA ASP A 835 11.65 -50.90 -17.53
C ASP A 835 12.66 -49.93 -18.18
N ASN A 836 13.11 -50.22 -19.40
CA ASN A 836 14.13 -49.45 -20.10
C ASN A 836 13.71 -49.12 -21.54
N LEU A 837 14.03 -47.89 -21.96
CA LEU A 837 13.81 -47.38 -23.31
C LEU A 837 15.15 -47.01 -23.94
N SER A 838 15.31 -47.24 -25.25
CA SER A 838 16.45 -46.72 -26.01
C SER A 838 16.38 -45.19 -26.16
N GLN A 839 17.51 -44.55 -26.47
CA GLN A 839 17.58 -43.09 -26.63
C GLN A 839 16.64 -42.56 -27.74
N SER A 840 16.51 -43.29 -28.85
CA SER A 840 15.58 -42.94 -29.93
C SER A 840 14.13 -43.06 -29.49
N GLU A 841 13.78 -44.07 -28.69
CA GLU A 841 12.43 -44.24 -28.14
C GLU A 841 12.08 -43.14 -27.15
N ILE A 842 13.03 -42.77 -26.27
CA ILE A 842 12.85 -41.65 -25.33
C ILE A 842 12.57 -40.36 -26.09
N SER A 843 13.33 -40.06 -27.14
CA SER A 843 13.17 -38.83 -27.93
C SER A 843 11.82 -38.78 -28.64
N ALA A 844 11.39 -39.90 -29.25
CA ALA A 844 10.10 -39.99 -29.93
C ALA A 844 8.89 -39.89 -28.97
N LEU A 845 8.99 -40.54 -27.81
CA LEU A 845 7.94 -40.49 -26.79
C LEU A 845 7.88 -39.13 -26.09
N LEU A 846 9.04 -38.53 -25.80
CA LEU A 846 9.12 -37.17 -25.24
C LEU A 846 8.53 -36.15 -26.21
N LEU A 847 8.84 -36.25 -27.50
CA LEU A 847 8.19 -35.44 -28.53
C LEU A 847 6.67 -35.59 -28.50
N GLY A 848 6.16 -36.81 -28.35
CA GLY A 848 4.73 -37.06 -28.19
C GLY A 848 4.11 -36.40 -26.95
N VAL A 849 4.81 -36.44 -25.82
CA VAL A 849 4.39 -35.78 -24.58
C VAL A 849 4.37 -34.25 -24.74
N ILE A 850 5.41 -33.67 -25.35
CA ILE A 850 5.45 -32.24 -25.65
C ILE A 850 4.31 -31.86 -26.62
N ALA A 851 4.11 -32.62 -27.70
CA ALA A 851 3.09 -32.32 -28.69
C ALA A 851 1.64 -32.47 -28.17
N LYS A 852 1.42 -33.34 -27.17
CA LYS A 852 0.10 -33.55 -26.53
C LYS A 852 -0.37 -32.32 -25.78
N ASP A 853 0.54 -31.65 -25.08
CA ASP A 853 0.27 -30.49 -24.24
C ASP A 853 1.43 -29.49 -24.37
N PRO A 854 1.55 -28.83 -25.55
CA PRO A 854 2.74 -28.07 -25.88
C PRO A 854 2.83 -26.78 -25.07
N PRO A 855 3.96 -26.52 -24.38
CA PRO A 855 4.19 -25.23 -23.74
C PRO A 855 4.11 -24.10 -24.79
N ALA A 856 3.45 -22.99 -24.45
CA ALA A 856 3.27 -21.87 -25.39
C ALA A 856 4.59 -21.25 -25.86
N ASN A 857 5.67 -21.44 -25.09
CA ASN A 857 7.01 -20.93 -25.33
C ASN A 857 8.07 -22.04 -25.50
N VAL A 858 7.69 -23.23 -25.95
CA VAL A 858 8.54 -24.44 -25.99
C VAL A 858 9.90 -24.26 -26.67
N VAL A 859 9.97 -23.53 -27.80
CA VAL A 859 11.23 -23.27 -28.53
C VAL A 859 12.09 -22.28 -27.74
N SER A 860 11.47 -21.27 -27.15
CA SER A 860 12.15 -20.34 -26.26
C SER A 860 12.69 -21.03 -25.01
N VAL A 861 11.97 -22.01 -24.45
CA VAL A 861 12.45 -22.85 -23.35
C VAL A 861 13.67 -23.67 -23.78
N ALA A 862 13.66 -24.29 -24.97
CA ALA A 862 14.80 -25.05 -25.46
C ALA A 862 16.05 -24.16 -25.63
N ALA A 863 15.91 -23.00 -26.26
CA ALA A 863 17.01 -22.04 -26.42
C ALA A 863 17.52 -21.48 -25.09
N PHE A 864 16.61 -21.21 -24.14
CA PHE A 864 16.95 -20.77 -22.79
C PHE A 864 17.78 -21.83 -22.05
N LEU A 865 17.37 -23.10 -22.10
CA LEU A 865 18.11 -24.19 -21.46
C LEU A 865 19.49 -24.40 -22.09
N ASP A 866 19.62 -24.19 -23.39
CA ASP A 866 20.90 -24.28 -24.11
C ASP A 866 21.88 -23.20 -23.62
N ARG A 867 21.40 -21.95 -23.49
CA ARG A 867 22.21 -20.83 -22.99
C ARG A 867 22.70 -21.04 -21.56
N TYR A 868 21.86 -21.61 -20.69
CA TYR A 868 22.18 -21.80 -19.27
C TYR A 868 22.53 -23.25 -18.90
N TYR A 869 22.95 -24.06 -19.87
CA TYR A 869 23.26 -25.48 -19.68
C TYR A 869 24.30 -25.74 -18.58
N GLN A 870 25.28 -24.83 -18.42
CA GLN A 870 26.34 -24.93 -17.41
C GLN A 870 25.84 -24.78 -15.95
N LEU A 871 24.61 -24.30 -15.75
CA LEU A 871 24.01 -24.14 -14.42
C LEU A 871 23.37 -25.43 -13.88
N LEU A 872 23.33 -26.49 -14.69
CA LEU A 872 22.67 -27.74 -14.32
C LEU A 872 23.57 -28.54 -13.36
N PRO A 873 23.05 -28.95 -12.19
CA PRO A 873 23.89 -29.53 -11.15
C PRO A 873 24.22 -31.02 -11.36
N SER A 874 23.64 -31.69 -12.36
CA SER A 874 23.86 -33.12 -12.60
C SER A 874 23.90 -33.49 -14.08
N LEU A 875 24.62 -34.58 -14.38
CA LEU A 875 24.68 -35.17 -15.71
C LEU A 875 23.31 -35.67 -16.18
N GLU A 876 22.46 -36.18 -15.26
CA GLU A 876 21.09 -36.59 -15.59
C GLU A 876 20.24 -35.42 -16.10
N MET A 877 20.35 -34.25 -15.45
CA MET A 877 19.66 -33.03 -15.88
C MET A 877 20.17 -32.55 -17.24
N SER A 878 21.48 -32.57 -17.43
CA SER A 878 22.14 -32.22 -18.70
C SER A 878 21.62 -33.09 -19.85
N ASN A 879 21.62 -34.42 -19.66
CA ASN A 879 21.05 -35.37 -20.62
C ASN A 879 19.55 -35.17 -20.87
N ALA A 880 18.79 -34.70 -19.87
CA ALA A 880 17.37 -34.40 -20.02
C ALA A 880 17.15 -33.18 -20.91
N VAL A 881 17.98 -32.14 -20.78
CA VAL A 881 17.95 -30.96 -21.66
C VAL A 881 18.30 -31.34 -23.09
N ASP A 882 19.35 -32.13 -23.30
CA ASP A 882 19.73 -32.58 -24.64
C ASP A 882 18.57 -33.31 -25.34
N ARG A 883 17.94 -34.26 -24.64
CA ARG A 883 16.77 -34.98 -25.15
C ARG A 883 15.57 -34.08 -25.44
N PHE A 884 15.31 -33.08 -24.59
CA PHE A 884 14.24 -32.11 -24.81
C PHE A 884 14.51 -31.25 -26.03
N ARG A 885 15.74 -30.73 -26.17
CA ARG A 885 16.18 -29.95 -27.33
C ARG A 885 16.07 -30.76 -28.62
N ASP A 886 16.55 -32.00 -28.61
CA ASP A 886 16.47 -32.90 -29.77
C ASP A 886 15.02 -33.18 -30.17
N ALA A 887 14.14 -33.41 -29.18
CA ALA A 887 12.71 -33.58 -29.44
C ALA A 887 12.06 -32.31 -30.03
N VAL A 888 12.41 -31.12 -29.52
CA VAL A 888 11.89 -29.85 -30.03
C VAL A 888 12.37 -29.59 -31.46
N ASN A 889 13.66 -29.78 -31.73
CA ASN A 889 14.27 -29.60 -33.05
C ASN A 889 13.70 -30.58 -34.07
N LEU A 890 13.47 -31.84 -33.68
CA LEU A 890 12.89 -32.86 -34.56
C LEU A 890 11.54 -32.42 -35.16
N LEU A 891 10.70 -31.70 -34.41
CA LEU A 891 9.42 -31.18 -34.89
C LEU A 891 9.58 -29.90 -35.72
N ILE A 892 10.50 -29.00 -35.34
CA ILE A 892 10.79 -27.78 -36.11
C ILE A 892 11.28 -28.16 -37.51
N ASP A 893 12.19 -29.14 -37.60
CA ASP A 893 12.85 -29.61 -38.83
C ASP A 893 11.98 -30.51 -39.71
N MET A 894 10.84 -31.00 -39.21
CA MET A 894 9.87 -31.69 -40.05
C MET A 894 9.40 -30.76 -41.18
N LYS A 895 9.80 -31.06 -42.42
CA LYS A 895 9.29 -30.39 -43.63
C LYS A 895 7.76 -30.39 -43.59
N GLU A 896 7.12 -29.27 -43.96
CA GLU A 896 5.66 -29.17 -43.97
C GLU A 896 5.09 -30.35 -44.77
N VAL A 897 4.25 -31.18 -44.16
CA VAL A 897 3.58 -32.34 -44.78
C VAL A 897 2.51 -31.90 -45.81
N LYS A 898 2.55 -30.65 -46.26
CA LYS A 898 1.47 -29.97 -46.98
C LYS A 898 1.32 -30.37 -48.45
N GLU A 899 2.23 -31.12 -49.06
CA GLU A 899 2.07 -31.51 -50.47
C GLU A 899 1.41 -32.89 -50.63
N GLU A 900 1.88 -33.93 -49.94
CA GLU A 900 1.33 -35.28 -50.13
C GLU A 900 -0.06 -35.51 -49.48
N GLN A 901 -0.41 -34.76 -48.43
CA GLN A 901 -1.70 -34.91 -47.76
C GLN A 901 -2.80 -34.08 -48.44
N MET A 902 -2.43 -32.92 -48.98
CA MET A 902 -3.36 -32.04 -49.72
C MET A 902 -3.68 -32.61 -51.11
N GLU A 903 -2.76 -33.34 -51.75
CA GLU A 903 -3.07 -34.15 -52.95
C GLU A 903 -4.05 -35.31 -52.64
N ARG A 904 -3.86 -36.05 -51.53
CA ARG A 904 -4.77 -37.15 -51.16
C ARG A 904 -6.14 -36.69 -50.69
N ASP A 905 -6.22 -35.58 -49.97
CA ASP A 905 -7.49 -35.01 -49.52
C ASP A 905 -8.24 -34.34 -50.70
N ASN A 906 -7.54 -33.81 -51.71
CA ASN A 906 -8.14 -33.39 -52.98
C ASN A 906 -8.62 -34.58 -53.84
N GLU A 907 -7.92 -35.72 -53.84
CA GLU A 907 -8.38 -36.96 -54.49
C GLU A 907 -9.62 -37.57 -53.81
N MET A 908 -9.72 -37.50 -52.48
CA MET A 908 -10.92 -37.96 -51.75
C MET A 908 -12.10 -36.98 -51.82
N GLY A 909 -11.83 -35.68 -51.95
CA GLY A 909 -12.86 -34.66 -52.17
C GLY A 909 -13.60 -34.83 -53.50
N SER A 910 -12.90 -35.22 -54.57
CA SER A 910 -13.50 -35.45 -55.90
C SER A 910 -14.43 -36.68 -55.94
N LEU A 911 -14.16 -37.71 -55.12
CA LEU A 911 -15.03 -38.90 -55.02
C LEU A 911 -16.37 -38.60 -54.32
N ASN A 912 -16.39 -37.65 -53.37
CA ASN A 912 -17.63 -37.24 -52.71
C ASN A 912 -18.51 -36.34 -53.58
N GLU A 913 -17.93 -35.52 -54.48
CA GLU A 913 -18.70 -34.74 -55.46
C GLU A 913 -19.36 -35.63 -56.52
N ILE A 914 -18.70 -36.72 -56.94
CA ILE A 914 -19.31 -37.72 -57.81
C ILE A 914 -20.49 -38.41 -57.11
N GLY A 915 -20.36 -38.75 -55.82
CA GLY A 915 -21.47 -39.31 -55.03
C GLY A 915 -22.68 -38.38 -54.90
N LEU A 916 -22.47 -37.07 -54.69
CA LEU A 916 -23.55 -36.09 -54.62
C LEU A 916 -24.21 -35.81 -56.00
N SER A 917 -23.44 -35.87 -57.08
CA SER A 917 -23.98 -35.73 -58.44
C SER A 917 -24.86 -36.93 -58.85
N LEU A 918 -24.49 -38.15 -58.44
CA LEU A 918 -25.27 -39.36 -58.69
C LEU A 918 -26.57 -39.41 -57.88
N LEU A 919 -26.56 -38.88 -56.64
CA LEU A 919 -27.76 -38.72 -55.82
C LEU A 919 -28.74 -37.71 -56.43
N LYS A 920 -28.25 -36.57 -56.93
CA LYS A 920 -29.10 -35.57 -57.63
C LYS A 920 -29.63 -36.07 -58.98
N ALA A 921 -28.86 -36.89 -59.69
CA ALA A 921 -29.32 -37.51 -60.94
C ALA A 921 -30.37 -38.60 -60.70
N ALA A 922 -30.32 -39.29 -59.56
CA ALA A 922 -31.35 -40.25 -59.16
C ALA A 922 -32.66 -39.53 -58.76
N GLU A 923 -32.58 -38.43 -58.03
CA GLU A 923 -33.75 -37.61 -57.66
C GLU A 923 -34.42 -36.96 -58.88
N GLN A 924 -33.67 -36.63 -59.94
CA GLN A 924 -34.22 -36.09 -61.19
C GLN A 924 -34.75 -37.16 -62.17
N ALA A 925 -34.53 -38.45 -61.89
CA ALA A 925 -35.07 -39.55 -62.69
C ALA A 925 -36.38 -40.12 -62.10
N GLU A 926 -36.75 -39.71 -60.89
CA GLU A 926 -38.04 -40.04 -60.24
C GLU A 926 -39.13 -38.96 -60.43
N GLU A 927 -38.79 -37.81 -61.02
CA GLU A 927 -39.73 -36.85 -61.63
C GLU A 927 -39.89 -37.10 -63.13
#